data_AF-A0S5V3-F1
#
_entry.id   AF-A0S5V3-F1
#
_cell.length_a   1.000
_cell.length_b   1.000
_cell.length_c   1.000
_cell.angle_alpha   90.00
_cell.angle_beta   90.00
_cell.angle_gamma   90.00
#
_symmetry.space_group_name_H-M   'P 1'
#
loop_
_entity.id
_entity.type
_entity.pdbx_description
1 polymer ?
#
loop_
_entity_poly.entity_id
_entity_poly.type
_entity_poly.pdbx_seq_one_letter_code
_entity_poly.pdbx_strand_id
1 'polypeptide(L)'
;MTSPHFVRCIIPNEKKEPGVVEGQLVLHQLRCNGVLEGIRICRKGFPSRMNFQDFKLRYQILASNAIPPGFIDGKVAAEKLIEALQLDQSEYRVGKTKIFFRAGIVGELEEMRDERLSKIISQFQAYCKGSIMRSEYKKMVAQRIGLAVIQRNVRKYLFLRHWSWWKLYTKVQPLLSVARAEDEMRAKEEELEAAKEQLKKDAEAKKKMEEELTEAMAQKEKLYASLQAETDRLITIEDKLLNLQTVKDKLESSLNEALEKLDGEEHSVLVLEEKIQEAEEKIDELTEKTEELQSNISRLETEKQNRDKQIDTLNEDIRKQDETISKMNAEKKHVDEELKDRTEQLQAAEDKCNNLNKTKNKLESSIREIEQDLKKEKDSKMKLEKEKKKVESDLKDNRDKLSETETRLKETQDLVTKREKSISDLENAKEGLESQISQLQRKIQELLAKIEELEEELENERKLRQKSELQRKELESRIEELQDQLETAGGATSAQVEVGKKREAECNRLRKEIEALNIANDAAISAIKAKTNATIAEIQEENEAMKKAKAKLEKEKSALNNELNETKNSLDQIKKQKTNSDKNSRMLEEQINELNSKLAQVDELHSQSESKNSKVNSELLALNSQLSESEHNLGIATKNIKTLESQLAESKNFNEAESKAKLENYNSSNAF
;
A
#
# COMPACT_ATOMS: atom_id res chain seq x y z
N MET A 1 -4.19 7.31 10.58
CA MET A 1 -4.25 8.43 9.60
C MET A 1 -3.45 8.02 8.37
N THR A 2 -4.09 7.90 7.22
CA THR A 2 -3.42 7.63 5.94
C THR A 2 -2.83 8.94 5.39
N SER A 3 -1.68 8.85 4.69
CA SER A 3 -1.09 9.97 3.95
C SER A 3 -1.47 9.83 2.48
N PRO A 4 -2.36 10.68 1.93
CA PRO A 4 -2.76 10.56 0.54
C PRO A 4 -1.64 11.02 -0.39
N HIS A 5 -1.29 10.17 -1.35
CA HIS A 5 -0.39 10.50 -2.46
C HIS A 5 -1.21 10.55 -3.75
N PHE A 6 -1.18 11.67 -4.47
CA PHE A 6 -2.01 11.90 -5.64
C PHE A 6 -1.23 11.68 -6.94
N VAL A 7 -1.77 10.86 -7.84
CA VAL A 7 -1.34 10.75 -9.24
C VAL A 7 -2.48 11.29 -10.10
N ARG A 8 -2.25 12.40 -10.81
CA ARG A 8 -3.26 13.02 -11.70
C ARG A 8 -2.91 12.68 -13.14
N CYS A 9 -3.59 11.69 -13.69
CA CYS A 9 -3.44 11.30 -15.09
C CYS A 9 -4.08 12.35 -16.00
N ILE A 10 -3.36 12.74 -17.06
CA ILE A 10 -3.83 13.68 -18.08
C ILE A 10 -3.95 12.94 -19.40
N ILE A 11 -5.12 13.04 -20.03
CA ILE A 11 -5.37 12.42 -21.34
C ILE A 11 -4.72 13.30 -22.41
N PRO A 12 -3.75 12.78 -23.19
CA PRO A 12 -3.01 13.59 -24.15
C PRO A 12 -3.80 13.87 -25.44
N ASN A 13 -4.63 12.94 -25.91
CA ASN A 13 -5.50 13.08 -27.08
C ASN A 13 -6.69 12.10 -26.97
N GLU A 14 -7.78 12.35 -27.69
CA GLU A 14 -8.97 11.48 -27.67
C GLU A 14 -8.79 10.20 -28.50
N LYS A 15 -7.89 10.25 -29.50
CA LYS A 15 -7.60 9.15 -30.42
C LYS A 15 -6.80 7.99 -29.79
N LYS A 16 -6.32 8.16 -28.55
CA LYS A 16 -5.46 7.21 -27.83
C LYS A 16 -4.15 6.88 -28.57
N GLU A 17 -3.65 7.81 -29.40
CA GLU A 17 -2.41 7.63 -30.15
C GLU A 17 -1.20 8.04 -29.30
N PRO A 18 -0.13 7.24 -29.24
CA PRO A 18 1.09 7.63 -28.54
C PRO A 18 1.80 8.79 -29.25
N GLY A 19 2.34 9.74 -28.48
CA GLY A 19 3.14 10.85 -29.00
C GLY A 19 2.34 12.03 -29.58
N VAL A 20 1.02 11.92 -29.71
CA VAL A 20 0.14 13.01 -30.14
C VAL A 20 -0.43 13.72 -28.92
N VAL A 21 -0.38 15.06 -28.88
CA VAL A 21 -0.91 15.87 -27.76
C VAL A 21 -1.81 16.98 -28.28
N GLU A 22 -3.04 17.02 -27.78
CA GLU A 22 -4.04 18.05 -28.06
C GLU A 22 -4.00 19.12 -26.96
N GLY A 23 -3.42 20.28 -27.29
CA GLY A 23 -3.17 21.34 -26.31
C GLY A 23 -4.43 21.86 -25.61
N GLN A 24 -5.56 22.01 -26.33
CA GLN A 24 -6.81 22.51 -25.74
C GLN A 24 -7.44 21.52 -24.75
N LEU A 25 -7.41 20.22 -25.10
CA LEU A 25 -7.89 19.14 -24.23
C LEU A 25 -7.08 19.07 -22.93
N VAL A 26 -5.76 19.14 -23.03
CA VAL A 26 -4.87 19.16 -21.86
C VAL A 26 -5.08 20.41 -21.02
N LEU A 27 -5.19 21.59 -21.64
CA LEU A 27 -5.40 22.86 -20.94
C LEU A 27 -6.71 22.87 -20.15
N HIS A 28 -7.79 22.34 -20.74
CA HIS A 28 -9.07 22.18 -20.06
C HIS A 28 -8.94 21.27 -18.82
N GLN A 29 -8.31 20.09 -18.97
CA GLN A 29 -8.07 19.16 -17.86
C GLN A 29 -7.24 19.80 -16.74
N LEU A 30 -6.17 20.54 -17.06
CA LEU A 30 -5.31 21.18 -16.06
C LEU A 30 -6.06 22.24 -15.22
N ARG A 31 -7.02 22.95 -15.84
CA ARG A 31 -7.88 23.92 -15.15
C ARG A 31 -8.94 23.22 -14.30
N CYS A 32 -9.71 22.30 -14.88
CA CYS A 32 -10.80 21.60 -14.18
C CYS A 32 -10.30 20.74 -13.02
N ASN A 33 -9.15 20.07 -13.18
CA ASN A 33 -8.54 19.29 -12.11
C ASN A 33 -7.84 20.17 -11.05
N GLY A 34 -7.76 21.50 -11.23
CA GLY A 34 -7.08 22.42 -10.32
C GLY A 34 -5.59 22.13 -10.19
N VAL A 35 -4.94 21.65 -11.27
CA VAL A 35 -3.49 21.35 -11.27
C VAL A 35 -2.70 22.65 -11.15
N LEU A 36 -3.15 23.73 -11.79
CA LEU A 36 -2.51 25.03 -11.72
C LEU A 36 -2.52 25.61 -10.30
N GLU A 37 -3.65 25.51 -9.61
CA GLU A 37 -3.83 25.90 -8.21
C GLU A 37 -2.98 25.02 -7.29
N GLY A 38 -2.97 23.70 -7.53
CA GLY A 38 -2.13 22.75 -6.81
C GLY A 38 -0.64 23.10 -6.91
N ILE A 39 -0.14 23.33 -8.12
CA ILE A 39 1.25 23.76 -8.35
C ILE A 39 1.51 25.12 -7.70
N ARG A 40 0.58 26.08 -7.80
CA ARG A 40 0.72 27.41 -7.20
C ARG A 40 0.87 27.33 -5.68
N ILE A 41 0.08 26.48 -5.02
CA ILE A 41 0.17 26.25 -3.57
C ILE A 41 1.47 25.50 -3.22
N CYS A 42 1.86 24.47 -3.98
CA CYS A 42 3.12 23.77 -3.75
C CYS A 42 4.35 24.68 -3.92
N ARG A 43 4.31 25.63 -4.87
CA ARG A 43 5.36 26.63 -5.10
C ARG A 43 5.39 27.74 -4.05
N LYS A 44 4.23 28.15 -3.51
CA LYS A 44 4.17 29.17 -2.44
C LYS A 44 4.36 28.59 -1.04
N GLY A 45 4.04 27.31 -0.85
CA GLY A 45 4.12 26.60 0.41
C GLY A 45 5.34 25.68 0.53
N PHE A 46 5.30 24.86 1.57
CA PHE A 46 6.36 23.94 1.97
C PHE A 46 5.79 22.51 1.96
N PRO A 47 5.89 21.79 0.83
CA PRO A 47 5.22 20.50 0.65
C PRO A 47 5.80 19.40 1.54
N SER A 48 7.11 19.44 1.80
CA SER A 48 7.79 18.43 2.61
C SER A 48 7.77 18.82 4.08
N ARG A 49 7.46 17.87 4.97
CA ARG A 49 7.29 18.11 6.42
C ARG A 49 7.94 16.98 7.21
N MET A 50 8.76 17.31 8.20
CA MET A 50 9.44 16.33 9.05
C MET A 50 9.32 16.71 10.52
N ASN A 51 9.17 15.73 11.41
CA ASN A 51 9.23 15.98 12.85
C ASN A 51 10.66 16.37 13.24
N PHE A 52 10.81 17.15 14.31
CA PHE A 52 12.13 17.56 14.79
C PHE A 52 13.04 16.40 15.16
N GLN A 53 12.48 15.38 15.84
CA GLN A 53 13.24 14.20 16.25
C GLN A 53 13.74 13.41 15.03
N ASP A 54 12.88 13.20 14.03
CA ASP A 54 13.24 12.50 12.79
C ASP A 54 14.30 13.29 12.01
N PHE A 55 14.12 14.60 11.88
CA PHE A 55 15.07 15.48 11.20
C PHE A 55 16.45 15.44 11.88
N LYS A 56 16.48 15.57 13.21
CA LYS A 56 17.71 15.44 14.00
C LYS A 56 18.37 14.09 13.77
N LEU A 57 17.66 12.98 14.01
CA LEU A 57 18.21 11.63 13.89
C LEU A 57 18.75 11.35 12.49
N ARG A 58 18.07 11.85 11.46
CA ARG A 58 18.42 11.57 10.07
C ARG A 58 19.63 12.37 9.60
N TYR A 59 19.68 13.67 9.91
CA TYR A 59 20.68 14.59 9.36
C TYR A 59 21.79 15.00 10.32
N GLN A 60 21.75 14.60 11.60
CA GLN A 60 22.84 14.88 12.56
C GLN A 60 24.20 14.35 12.06
N ILE A 61 24.21 13.33 11.21
CA ILE A 61 25.44 12.80 10.59
C ILE A 61 26.15 13.80 9.68
N LEU A 62 25.42 14.76 9.11
CA LEU A 62 25.98 15.80 8.25
C LEU A 62 26.77 16.84 9.05
N ALA A 63 26.32 17.14 10.27
CA ALA A 63 26.98 18.09 11.16
C ALA A 63 27.00 17.54 12.60
N SER A 64 27.85 16.54 12.83
CA SER A 64 27.96 15.83 14.11
C SER A 64 28.30 16.73 15.29
N ASN A 65 29.00 17.84 15.03
CA ASN A 65 29.48 18.77 16.04
C ASN A 65 28.50 19.92 16.33
N ALA A 66 27.42 20.05 15.55
CA ALA A 66 26.45 21.14 15.68
C ALA A 66 25.59 21.04 16.95
N ILE A 67 25.37 19.81 17.42
CA ILE A 67 24.51 19.52 18.57
C ILE A 67 25.40 19.07 19.74
N PRO A 68 25.48 19.84 20.83
CA PRO A 68 26.24 19.45 22.02
C PRO A 68 25.79 18.10 22.59
N PRO A 69 26.69 17.34 23.23
CA PRO A 69 26.33 16.10 23.90
C PRO A 69 25.40 16.39 25.09
N GLY A 70 24.25 15.71 25.15
CA GLY A 70 23.24 15.91 26.20
C GLY A 70 21.81 15.94 25.64
N PHE A 71 20.83 16.05 26.55
CA PHE A 71 19.45 16.26 26.16
C PHE A 71 19.23 17.72 25.73
N ILE A 72 18.72 17.89 24.51
CA ILE A 72 18.37 19.20 23.94
C ILE A 72 16.98 19.04 23.33
N ASP A 73 16.15 20.07 23.52
CA ASP A 73 14.83 20.14 22.90
C ASP A 73 14.90 19.92 21.38
N GLY A 74 13.93 19.19 20.84
CA GLY A 74 13.92 18.79 19.44
C GLY A 74 13.96 19.99 18.49
N LYS A 75 13.21 21.05 18.81
CA LYS A 75 13.15 22.26 17.99
C LYS A 75 14.51 22.96 17.96
N VAL A 76 15.10 23.20 19.13
CA VAL A 76 16.41 23.87 19.26
C VAL A 76 17.53 23.05 18.58
N ALA A 77 17.51 21.72 18.74
CA ALA A 77 18.45 20.84 18.09
C ALA A 77 18.33 20.90 16.55
N ALA A 78 17.11 21.00 16.04
CA ALA A 78 16.87 21.11 14.61
C ALA A 78 17.27 22.49 14.05
N GLU A 79 17.03 23.58 14.78
CA GLU A 79 17.49 24.92 14.41
C GLU A 79 19.02 25.01 14.32
N LYS A 80 19.75 24.48 15.33
CA LYS A 80 21.22 24.40 15.30
C LYS A 80 21.75 23.55 14.15
N LEU A 81 21.04 22.47 13.82
CA LEU A 81 21.42 21.60 12.70
C LEU A 81 21.23 22.31 11.36
N ILE A 82 20.13 23.05 11.19
CA ILE A 82 19.87 23.88 10.01
C ILE A 82 20.91 24.99 9.86
N GLU A 83 21.27 25.66 10.96
CA GLU A 83 22.32 26.68 10.98
C GLU A 83 23.68 26.11 10.55
N ALA A 84 24.04 24.94 11.08
CA ALA A 84 25.28 24.26 10.70
C ALA A 84 25.29 23.76 9.25
N LEU A 85 24.11 23.44 8.70
CA LEU A 85 23.92 23.07 7.29
C LEU A 85 23.84 24.28 6.36
N GLN A 86 23.80 25.51 6.91
CA GLN A 86 23.75 26.76 6.15
C GLN A 86 22.58 26.85 5.15
N LEU A 87 21.43 26.26 5.51
CA LEU A 87 20.22 26.35 4.66
C LEU A 87 19.66 27.78 4.67
N ASP A 88 19.21 28.25 3.51
CA ASP A 88 18.67 29.60 3.42
C ASP A 88 17.29 29.69 4.08
N GLN A 89 16.99 30.84 4.68
CA GLN A 89 15.71 31.05 5.35
C GLN A 89 14.53 31.03 4.38
N SER A 90 14.71 31.13 3.05
CA SER A 90 13.60 30.96 2.09
C SER A 90 13.20 29.49 1.85
N GLU A 91 14.09 28.55 2.18
CA GLU A 91 14.01 27.12 1.85
C GLU A 91 13.30 26.28 2.90
N TYR A 92 13.24 26.78 4.14
CA TYR A 92 12.59 26.10 5.25
C TYR A 92 11.73 27.02 6.12
N ARG A 93 10.81 26.44 6.90
CA ARG A 93 10.13 27.11 8.01
C ARG A 93 10.06 26.17 9.20
N VAL A 94 10.39 26.68 10.39
CA VAL A 94 10.29 25.93 11.65
C VAL A 94 8.90 26.15 12.25
N GLY A 95 8.14 25.07 12.41
CA GLY A 95 6.82 25.10 13.06
C GLY A 95 6.88 24.85 14.56
N LYS A 96 5.77 24.38 15.14
CA LYS A 96 5.69 24.01 16.58
C LYS A 96 6.20 22.62 16.88
N THR A 97 6.01 21.67 15.95
CA THR A 97 6.37 20.24 16.12
C THR A 97 7.15 19.68 14.92
N LYS A 98 7.15 20.40 13.80
CA LYS A 98 7.69 19.97 12.51
C LYS A 98 8.46 21.08 11.83
N ILE A 99 9.42 20.71 11.00
CA ILE A 99 10.09 21.57 10.03
C ILE A 99 9.43 21.34 8.67
N PHE A 100 9.26 22.42 7.94
CA PHE A 100 8.67 22.46 6.62
C PHE A 100 9.73 22.88 5.61
N PHE A 101 9.85 22.14 4.50
CA PHE A 101 10.84 22.38 3.46
C PHE A 101 10.18 22.67 2.12
N ARG A 102 10.84 23.50 1.31
CA ARG A 102 10.52 23.65 -0.11
C ARG A 102 10.77 22.34 -0.85
N ALA A 103 10.16 22.22 -2.03
CA ALA A 103 10.43 21.09 -2.91
C ALA A 103 11.92 21.05 -3.30
N GLY A 104 12.51 19.86 -3.33
CA GLY A 104 13.93 19.65 -3.69
C GLY A 104 14.87 19.58 -2.49
N ILE A 105 14.72 20.44 -1.49
CA ILE A 105 15.67 20.59 -0.37
C ILE A 105 15.88 19.30 0.44
N VAL A 106 14.81 18.56 0.70
CA VAL A 106 14.92 17.26 1.39
C VAL A 106 15.70 16.25 0.55
N GLY A 107 15.57 16.30 -0.79
CA GLY A 107 16.33 15.43 -1.68
C GLY A 107 17.82 15.74 -1.65
N GLU A 108 18.17 17.03 -1.66
CA GLU A 108 19.56 17.48 -1.54
C GLU A 108 20.19 17.06 -0.19
N LEU A 109 19.45 17.22 0.91
CA LEU A 109 19.90 16.76 2.22
C LEU A 109 20.09 15.23 2.29
N GLU A 110 19.24 14.45 1.63
CA GLU A 110 19.42 12.99 1.52
C GLU A 110 20.64 12.64 0.66
N GLU A 111 20.90 13.34 -0.43
CA GLU A 111 22.07 13.11 -1.28
C GLU A 111 23.38 13.38 -0.52
N MET A 112 23.46 14.51 0.18
CA MET A 112 24.59 14.82 1.08
C MET A 112 24.78 13.74 2.15
N ARG A 113 23.67 13.22 2.69
CA ARG A 113 23.67 12.20 3.74
C ARG A 113 24.15 10.86 3.19
N ASP A 114 23.70 10.47 2.02
CA ASP A 114 24.08 9.23 1.35
C ASP A 114 25.57 9.24 0.97
N GLU A 115 26.12 10.37 0.55
CA GLU A 115 27.55 10.50 0.30
C GLU A 115 28.37 10.27 1.59
N ARG A 116 27.92 10.84 2.71
CA ARG A 116 28.58 10.66 4.01
C ARG A 116 28.45 9.22 4.51
N LEU A 117 27.26 8.63 4.39
CA LEU A 117 27.00 7.25 4.77
C LEU A 117 27.80 6.27 3.92
N SER A 118 27.92 6.50 2.61
CA SER A 118 28.70 5.63 1.72
C SER A 118 30.15 5.47 2.20
N LYS A 119 30.78 6.57 2.65
CA LYS A 119 32.13 6.53 3.24
C LYS A 119 32.19 5.70 4.51
N ILE A 120 31.23 5.87 5.42
CA ILE A 120 31.15 5.12 6.70
C ILE A 120 30.85 3.64 6.46
N ILE A 121 29.89 3.33 5.58
CA ILE A 121 29.53 1.96 5.20
C ILE A 121 30.73 1.28 4.56
N SER A 122 31.49 1.95 3.69
CA SER A 122 32.71 1.40 3.09
C SER A 122 33.75 1.05 4.15
N GLN A 123 33.94 1.91 5.16
CA GLN A 123 34.82 1.62 6.29
C GLN A 123 34.31 0.43 7.11
N PHE A 124 33.03 0.41 7.46
CA PHE A 124 32.41 -0.71 8.17
C PHE A 124 32.56 -2.03 7.41
N GLN A 125 32.27 -2.03 6.11
CA GLN A 125 32.47 -3.18 5.23
C GLN A 125 33.94 -3.64 5.22
N ALA A 126 34.90 -2.71 5.19
CA ALA A 126 36.32 -3.04 5.29
C ALA A 126 36.67 -3.70 6.64
N TYR A 127 36.10 -3.23 7.76
CA TYR A 127 36.25 -3.87 9.07
C TYR A 127 35.65 -5.27 9.10
N CYS A 128 34.43 -5.47 8.60
CA CYS A 128 33.78 -6.77 8.51
C CYS A 128 34.59 -7.74 7.65
N LYS A 129 34.97 -7.33 6.43
CA LYS A 129 35.82 -8.13 5.52
C LYS A 129 37.15 -8.48 6.18
N GLY A 130 37.78 -7.52 6.85
CA GLY A 130 39.01 -7.74 7.61
C GLY A 130 38.83 -8.74 8.75
N SER A 131 37.72 -8.70 9.49
CA SER A 131 37.41 -9.67 10.55
C SER A 131 37.24 -11.09 10.01
N ILE A 132 36.44 -11.23 8.94
CA ILE A 132 36.19 -12.53 8.29
C ILE A 132 37.51 -13.10 7.74
N MET A 133 38.29 -12.30 7.02
CA MET A 133 39.57 -12.75 6.45
C MET A 133 40.61 -13.10 7.52
N ARG A 134 40.64 -12.40 8.66
CA ARG A 134 41.52 -12.77 9.78
C ARG A 134 41.10 -14.10 10.42
N SER A 135 39.80 -14.36 10.54
CA SER A 135 39.30 -15.66 10.99
C SER A 135 39.70 -16.77 10.02
N GLU A 136 39.52 -16.55 8.73
CA GLU A 136 39.88 -17.53 7.70
C GLU A 136 41.40 -17.76 7.63
N TYR A 137 42.19 -16.70 7.73
CA TYR A 137 43.65 -16.80 7.80
C TYR A 137 44.12 -17.65 8.99
N LYS A 138 43.50 -17.49 10.18
CA LYS A 138 43.80 -18.35 11.33
C LYS A 138 43.53 -19.82 11.02
N LYS A 139 42.44 -20.15 10.31
CA LYS A 139 42.17 -21.52 9.86
C LYS A 139 43.24 -22.02 8.89
N MET A 140 43.67 -21.21 7.92
CA MET A 140 44.71 -21.58 6.97
C MET A 140 46.07 -21.83 7.65
N VAL A 141 46.43 -21.00 8.63
CA VAL A 141 47.64 -21.20 9.45
C VAL A 141 47.53 -22.49 10.26
N ALA A 142 46.39 -22.72 10.91
CA ALA A 142 46.13 -23.96 11.66
C ALA A 142 46.18 -25.20 10.74
N GLN A 143 45.63 -25.13 9.52
CA GLN A 143 45.73 -26.18 8.51
C GLN A 143 47.17 -26.45 8.10
N ARG A 144 48.01 -25.41 7.93
CA ARG A 144 49.43 -25.58 7.57
C ARG A 144 50.21 -26.30 8.67
N ILE A 145 49.99 -25.92 9.93
CA ILE A 145 50.60 -26.60 11.08
C ILE A 145 50.05 -28.04 11.19
N GLY A 146 48.74 -28.21 11.08
CA GLY A 146 48.07 -29.50 11.08
C GLY A 146 48.60 -30.44 10.00
N LEU A 147 48.83 -29.94 8.78
CA LEU A 147 49.40 -30.70 7.67
C LEU A 147 50.80 -31.24 8.01
N ALA A 148 51.66 -30.41 8.60
CA ALA A 148 53.01 -30.83 9.00
C ALA A 148 52.94 -31.92 10.11
N VAL A 149 52.02 -31.76 11.07
CA VAL A 149 51.78 -32.76 12.13
C VAL A 149 51.25 -34.06 11.54
N ILE A 150 50.27 -34.01 10.63
CA ILE A 150 49.71 -35.18 9.93
C ILE A 150 50.81 -35.89 9.16
N GLN A 151 51.59 -35.19 8.33
CA GLN A 151 52.68 -35.79 7.56
C GLN A 151 53.69 -36.49 8.47
N ARG A 152 54.09 -35.86 9.58
CA ARG A 152 55.00 -36.45 10.57
C ARG A 152 54.38 -37.69 11.22
N ASN A 153 53.12 -37.61 11.63
CA ASN A 153 52.42 -38.69 12.31
C ASN A 153 52.15 -39.88 11.38
N VAL A 154 51.80 -39.65 10.11
CA VAL A 154 51.64 -40.71 9.10
C VAL A 154 52.96 -41.45 8.90
N ARG A 155 54.08 -40.74 8.74
CA ARG A 155 55.41 -41.37 8.63
C ARG A 155 55.74 -42.22 9.86
N LYS A 156 55.49 -41.71 11.07
CA LYS A 156 55.68 -42.47 12.32
C LYS A 156 54.73 -43.68 12.41
N TYR A 157 53.47 -43.53 12.02
CA TYR A 157 52.48 -44.60 12.04
C TYR A 157 52.84 -45.74 11.08
N LEU A 158 53.35 -45.42 9.88
CA LEU A 158 53.82 -46.43 8.92
C LEU A 158 54.92 -47.33 9.50
N PHE A 159 55.74 -46.79 10.40
CA PHE A 159 56.71 -47.54 11.20
C PHE A 159 56.05 -48.28 12.38
N LEU A 160 55.30 -47.55 13.21
CA LEU A 160 54.69 -48.08 14.45
C LEU A 160 53.68 -49.20 14.21
N ARG A 161 52.96 -49.20 13.08
CA ARG A 161 51.95 -50.23 12.76
C ARG A 161 52.53 -51.65 12.75
N HIS A 162 53.82 -51.77 12.43
CA HIS A 162 54.52 -53.05 12.39
C HIS A 162 55.20 -53.40 13.73
N TRP A 163 55.30 -52.45 14.65
CA TRP A 163 55.95 -52.62 15.95
C TRP A 163 55.05 -53.41 16.93
N SER A 164 55.59 -54.47 17.51
CA SER A 164 54.84 -55.41 18.37
C SER A 164 54.25 -54.76 19.62
N TRP A 165 54.98 -53.84 20.27
CA TRP A 165 54.49 -53.11 21.44
C TRP A 165 53.30 -52.19 21.12
N TRP A 166 53.30 -51.56 19.94
CA TRP A 166 52.16 -50.75 19.49
C TRP A 166 50.91 -51.61 19.26
N LYS A 167 51.06 -52.79 18.63
CA LYS A 167 49.96 -53.75 18.44
C LYS A 167 49.37 -54.21 19.79
N LEU A 168 50.21 -54.49 20.78
CA LEU A 168 49.77 -54.84 22.13
C LEU A 168 49.00 -53.67 22.77
N TYR A 169 49.57 -52.47 22.75
CA TYR A 169 48.93 -51.26 23.27
C TYR A 169 47.56 -51.02 22.63
N THR A 170 47.42 -51.11 21.30
CA THR A 170 46.12 -50.90 20.63
C THR A 170 45.04 -51.94 21.02
N LYS A 171 45.44 -53.15 21.41
CA LYS A 171 44.51 -54.19 21.89
C LYS A 171 44.13 -54.01 23.36
N VAL A 172 45.06 -53.50 24.17
CA VAL A 172 44.87 -53.35 25.63
C VAL A 172 44.24 -52.00 25.99
N GLN A 173 44.53 -50.93 25.25
CA GLN A 173 44.06 -49.56 25.52
C GLN A 173 42.52 -49.42 25.58
N PRO A 174 41.72 -50.07 24.71
CA PRO A 174 40.26 -50.06 24.81
C PRO A 174 39.72 -50.75 26.07
N LEU A 175 40.48 -51.69 26.64
CA LEU A 175 40.11 -52.40 27.87
C LEU A 175 40.34 -51.55 29.13
N LEU A 176 40.95 -50.37 28.99
CA LEU A 176 41.22 -49.40 30.05
C LEU A 176 40.20 -48.23 30.04
N SER A 177 38.97 -48.47 29.56
CA SER A 177 37.93 -47.47 29.24
C SER A 177 37.48 -46.56 30.39
N VAL A 178 37.84 -46.87 31.64
CA VAL A 178 37.36 -46.20 32.85
C VAL A 178 37.73 -44.71 32.86
N ALA A 179 38.95 -44.33 32.45
CA ALA A 179 39.40 -42.94 32.48
C ALA A 179 38.73 -42.05 31.40
N ARG A 180 38.32 -42.61 30.25
CA ARG A 180 37.58 -41.85 29.22
C ARG A 180 36.12 -41.65 29.59
N ALA A 181 35.53 -42.63 30.28
CA ALA A 181 34.15 -42.55 30.75
C ALA A 181 33.94 -41.39 31.73
N GLU A 182 34.92 -41.10 32.60
CA GLU A 182 34.84 -39.97 33.55
C GLU A 182 34.87 -38.60 32.86
N ASP A 183 35.76 -38.39 31.88
CA ASP A 183 35.82 -37.12 31.14
C ASP A 183 34.59 -36.93 30.23
N GLU A 184 34.09 -38.01 29.62
CA GLU A 184 32.83 -37.98 28.83
C GLU A 184 31.61 -37.71 29.72
N MET A 185 31.54 -38.33 30.90
CA MET A 185 30.50 -38.06 31.90
C MET A 185 30.52 -36.59 32.33
N ARG A 186 31.69 -36.03 32.64
CA ARG A 186 31.81 -34.61 33.04
C ARG A 186 31.36 -33.66 31.94
N ALA A 187 31.77 -33.91 30.68
CA ALA A 187 31.33 -33.10 29.56
C ALA A 187 29.81 -33.19 29.35
N LYS A 188 29.22 -34.37 29.52
CA LYS A 188 27.77 -34.58 29.45
C LYS A 188 27.01 -33.92 30.58
N GLU A 189 27.57 -33.91 31.79
CA GLU A 189 27.01 -33.19 32.94
C GLU A 189 27.02 -31.68 32.71
N GLU A 190 28.10 -31.11 32.18
CA GLU A 190 28.19 -29.68 31.83
C GLU A 190 27.20 -29.30 30.72
N GLU A 191 27.08 -30.11 29.66
CA GLU A 191 26.09 -29.92 28.60
C GLU A 191 24.65 -29.99 29.15
N LEU A 192 24.39 -30.93 30.06
CA LEU A 192 23.09 -31.12 30.68
C LEU A 192 22.71 -29.91 31.55
N GLU A 193 23.64 -29.40 32.36
CA GLU A 193 23.39 -28.22 33.18
C GLU A 193 23.19 -26.96 32.34
N ALA A 194 23.98 -26.75 31.29
CA ALA A 194 23.77 -25.65 30.35
C ALA A 194 22.39 -25.72 29.67
N ALA A 195 21.97 -26.92 29.27
CA ALA A 195 20.66 -27.14 28.66
C ALA A 195 19.51 -26.91 29.66
N LYS A 196 19.66 -27.34 30.91
CA LYS A 196 18.67 -27.08 31.97
C LYS A 196 18.50 -25.59 32.26
N GLU A 197 19.61 -24.85 32.33
CA GLU A 197 19.58 -23.40 32.58
C GLU A 197 18.92 -22.65 31.41
N GLN A 198 19.21 -23.05 30.17
CA GLN A 198 18.56 -22.48 29.00
C GLN A 198 17.05 -22.81 28.97
N LEU A 199 16.68 -24.06 29.26
CA LEU A 199 15.27 -24.48 29.35
C LEU A 199 14.51 -23.65 30.38
N LYS A 200 15.14 -23.35 31.53
CA LYS A 200 14.53 -22.52 32.58
C LYS A 200 14.27 -21.09 32.09
N LYS A 201 15.26 -20.46 31.44
CA LYS A 201 15.10 -19.10 30.86
C LYS A 201 14.02 -19.06 29.79
N ASP A 202 13.98 -20.06 28.92
CA ASP A 202 12.99 -20.15 27.86
C ASP A 202 11.58 -20.39 28.42
N ALA A 203 11.46 -21.19 29.49
CA ALA A 203 10.20 -21.40 30.20
C ALA A 203 9.68 -20.11 30.87
N GLU A 204 10.55 -19.33 31.50
CA GLU A 204 10.21 -18.04 32.09
C GLU A 204 9.78 -17.01 31.01
N ALA A 205 10.51 -16.92 29.91
CA ALA A 205 10.17 -16.04 28.78
C ALA A 205 8.85 -16.44 28.12
N LYS A 206 8.62 -17.75 27.93
CA LYS A 206 7.36 -18.28 27.39
C LYS A 206 6.18 -17.92 28.29
N LYS A 207 6.32 -18.10 29.61
CA LYS A 207 5.27 -17.77 30.57
C LYS A 207 4.91 -16.27 30.51
N LYS A 208 5.91 -15.39 30.45
CA LYS A 208 5.68 -13.95 30.33
C LYS A 208 4.96 -13.59 29.02
N MET A 209 5.33 -14.21 27.90
CA MET A 209 4.65 -13.99 26.61
C MET A 209 3.21 -14.52 26.61
N GLU A 210 2.94 -15.64 27.29
CA GLU A 210 1.57 -16.17 27.46
C GLU A 210 0.70 -15.25 28.32
N GLU A 211 1.26 -14.65 29.37
CA GLU A 211 0.60 -13.63 30.20
C GLU A 211 0.25 -12.37 29.38
N GLU A 212 1.22 -11.83 28.62
CA GLU A 212 1.01 -10.66 27.74
C GLU A 212 -0.03 -10.95 26.64
N LEU A 213 -0.02 -12.15 26.06
CA LEU A 213 -1.01 -12.57 25.07
C LEU A 213 -2.42 -12.66 25.68
N THR A 214 -2.54 -13.22 26.89
CA THR A 214 -3.82 -13.35 27.58
C THR A 214 -4.39 -11.97 27.92
N GLU A 215 -3.54 -11.04 28.37
CA GLU A 215 -3.96 -9.65 28.63
C GLU A 215 -4.42 -8.96 27.34
N ALA A 216 -3.67 -9.10 26.24
CA ALA A 216 -4.05 -8.54 24.95
C ALA A 216 -5.38 -9.12 24.41
N MET A 217 -5.61 -10.43 24.59
CA MET A 217 -6.88 -11.06 24.23
C MET A 217 -8.04 -10.54 25.09
N ALA A 218 -7.85 -10.38 26.39
CA ALA A 218 -8.87 -9.80 27.27
C ALA A 218 -9.19 -8.34 26.91
N GLN A 219 -8.18 -7.54 26.56
CA GLN A 219 -8.38 -6.17 26.07
C GLN A 219 -9.14 -6.15 24.74
N LYS A 220 -8.80 -7.06 23.82
CA LYS A 220 -9.53 -7.25 22.57
C LYS A 220 -10.99 -7.59 22.83
N GLU A 221 -11.28 -8.62 23.62
CA GLU A 221 -12.65 -9.04 23.95
C GLU A 221 -13.46 -7.90 24.60
N LYS A 222 -12.84 -7.14 25.51
CA LYS A 222 -13.47 -5.95 26.12
C LYS A 222 -13.81 -4.88 25.07
N LEU A 223 -12.91 -4.62 24.12
CA LEU A 223 -13.16 -3.67 23.03
C LEU A 223 -14.27 -4.16 22.10
N TYR A 224 -14.30 -5.46 21.76
CA TYR A 224 -15.37 -6.06 20.97
C TYR A 224 -16.72 -5.99 21.69
N ALA A 225 -16.77 -6.28 22.99
CA ALA A 225 -17.99 -6.14 23.78
C ALA A 225 -18.47 -4.68 23.84
N SER A 226 -17.56 -3.73 24.00
CA SER A 226 -17.89 -2.29 23.95
C SER A 226 -18.40 -1.88 22.57
N LEU A 227 -17.80 -2.39 21.50
CA LEU A 227 -18.23 -2.13 20.13
C LEU A 227 -19.63 -2.70 19.89
N GLN A 228 -19.89 -3.95 20.30
CA GLN A 228 -21.20 -4.57 20.17
C GLN A 228 -22.27 -3.78 20.94
N ALA A 229 -21.97 -3.37 22.17
CA ALA A 229 -22.89 -2.55 22.96
C ALA A 229 -23.21 -1.19 22.30
N GLU A 230 -22.24 -0.55 21.62
CA GLU A 230 -22.50 0.65 20.84
C GLU A 230 -23.29 0.36 19.56
N THR A 231 -23.04 -0.76 18.88
CA THR A 231 -23.83 -1.20 17.73
C THR A 231 -25.30 -1.44 18.13
N ASP A 232 -25.55 -2.13 19.25
CA ASP A 232 -26.91 -2.39 19.75
C ASP A 232 -27.62 -1.08 20.15
N ARG A 233 -26.88 -0.12 20.73
CA ARG A 233 -27.38 1.23 20.99
C ARG A 233 -27.75 1.95 19.70
N LEU A 234 -26.92 1.86 18.67
CA LEU A 234 -27.19 2.46 17.36
C LEU A 234 -28.45 1.85 16.73
N ILE A 235 -28.60 0.52 16.74
CA ILE A 235 -29.81 -0.17 16.25
C ILE A 235 -31.05 0.34 17.00
N THR A 236 -30.97 0.45 18.33
CA THR A 236 -32.10 0.97 19.14
C THR A 236 -32.44 2.43 18.78
N ILE A 237 -31.44 3.25 18.45
CA ILE A 237 -31.63 4.63 18.01
C ILE A 237 -32.26 4.65 16.61
N GLU A 238 -31.78 3.81 15.69
CA GLU A 238 -32.34 3.66 14.34
C GLU A 238 -33.81 3.23 14.38
N ASP A 239 -34.17 2.25 15.22
CA ASP A 239 -35.57 1.83 15.40
C ASP A 239 -36.44 2.96 15.95
N LYS A 240 -35.93 3.75 16.90
CA LYS A 240 -36.63 4.93 17.41
C LYS A 240 -36.81 6.00 16.33
N LEU A 241 -35.78 6.24 15.50
CA LEU A 241 -35.85 7.17 14.39
C LEU A 241 -36.87 6.71 13.34
N LEU A 242 -36.90 5.41 13.02
CA LEU A 242 -37.87 4.84 12.10
C LEU A 242 -39.30 4.97 12.65
N ASN A 243 -39.51 4.64 13.92
CA ASN A 243 -40.81 4.83 14.56
C ASN A 243 -41.25 6.30 14.54
N LEU A 244 -40.35 7.24 14.88
CA LEU A 244 -40.64 8.66 14.78
C LEU A 244 -40.96 9.09 13.35
N GLN A 245 -40.27 8.54 12.34
CA GLN A 245 -40.56 8.80 10.94
C GLN A 245 -41.97 8.30 10.58
N THR A 246 -42.37 7.08 10.99
CA THR A 246 -43.73 6.59 10.72
C THR A 246 -44.82 7.41 11.42
N VAL A 247 -44.56 7.89 12.64
CA VAL A 247 -45.48 8.78 13.35
C VAL A 247 -45.57 10.12 12.64
N LYS A 248 -44.44 10.66 12.19
CA LYS A 248 -44.39 11.88 11.38
C LYS A 248 -45.22 11.72 10.11
N ASP A 249 -45.03 10.64 9.35
CA ASP A 249 -45.77 10.39 8.10
C ASP A 249 -47.29 10.28 8.36
N LYS A 250 -47.71 9.63 9.46
CA LYS A 250 -49.12 9.57 9.87
C LYS A 250 -49.68 10.95 10.25
N LEU A 251 -48.90 11.75 10.97
CA LEU A 251 -49.30 13.11 11.34
C LEU A 251 -49.38 14.00 10.10
N GLU A 252 -48.46 13.87 9.15
CA GLU A 252 -48.52 14.58 7.86
C GLU A 252 -49.75 14.17 7.05
N SER A 253 -50.11 12.88 7.00
CA SER A 253 -51.35 12.43 6.35
C SER A 253 -52.59 13.00 7.01
N SER A 254 -52.68 12.93 8.35
CA SER A 254 -53.80 13.48 9.12
C SER A 254 -53.92 15.00 8.96
N LEU A 255 -52.78 15.70 8.92
CA LEU A 255 -52.73 17.14 8.65
C LEU A 255 -53.26 17.45 7.25
N ASN A 256 -52.87 16.69 6.22
CA ASN A 256 -53.37 16.88 4.86
C ASN A 256 -54.88 16.61 4.77
N GLU A 257 -55.39 15.55 5.41
CA GLU A 257 -56.84 15.28 5.47
C GLU A 257 -57.61 16.40 6.19
N ALA A 258 -57.05 16.95 7.27
CA ALA A 258 -57.64 18.08 7.99
C ALA A 258 -57.64 19.35 7.14
N LEU A 259 -56.57 19.60 6.38
CA LEU A 259 -56.49 20.71 5.42
C LEU A 259 -57.50 20.57 4.29
N GLU A 260 -57.68 19.38 3.71
CA GLU A 260 -58.71 19.13 2.69
C GLU A 260 -60.13 19.33 3.22
N LYS A 261 -60.40 18.88 4.46
CA LYS A 261 -61.70 19.13 5.11
C LYS A 261 -61.93 20.62 5.36
N LEU A 262 -60.91 21.33 5.81
CA LEU A 262 -60.98 22.77 6.03
C LEU A 262 -61.28 23.50 4.71
N ASP A 263 -60.58 23.15 3.63
CA ASP A 263 -60.80 23.72 2.29
C ASP A 263 -62.23 23.43 1.79
N GLY A 264 -62.74 22.22 2.05
CA GLY A 264 -64.14 21.85 1.76
C GLY A 264 -65.18 22.61 2.59
N GLU A 265 -64.91 22.86 3.88
CA GLU A 265 -65.76 23.68 4.74
C GLU A 265 -65.70 25.16 4.34
N GLU A 266 -64.52 25.70 4.02
CA GLU A 266 -64.36 27.07 3.49
C GLU A 266 -65.17 27.25 2.20
N HIS A 267 -65.11 26.28 1.28
CA HIS A 267 -65.95 26.30 0.08
C HIS A 267 -67.45 26.24 0.41
N SER A 268 -67.84 25.43 1.39
CA SER A 268 -69.24 25.32 1.83
C SER A 268 -69.73 26.61 2.48
N VAL A 269 -68.89 27.29 3.26
CA VAL A 269 -69.18 28.60 3.85
C VAL A 269 -69.36 29.64 2.74
N LEU A 270 -68.48 29.69 1.74
CA LEU A 270 -68.64 30.60 0.59
C LEU A 270 -69.96 30.38 -0.14
N VAL A 271 -70.35 29.12 -0.39
CA VAL A 271 -71.64 28.78 -1.02
C VAL A 271 -72.83 29.18 -0.14
N LEU A 272 -72.71 29.04 1.18
CA LEU A 272 -73.76 29.45 2.11
C LEU A 272 -73.85 30.98 2.19
N GLU A 273 -72.73 31.70 2.19
CA GLU A 273 -72.70 33.17 2.12
C GLU A 273 -73.38 33.67 0.84
N GLU A 274 -73.11 33.05 -0.31
CA GLU A 274 -73.77 33.38 -1.58
C GLU A 274 -75.29 33.15 -1.51
N LYS A 275 -75.74 32.03 -0.93
CA LYS A 275 -77.17 31.75 -0.72
C LYS A 275 -77.84 32.67 0.29
N ILE A 276 -77.12 33.06 1.35
CA ILE A 276 -77.63 34.03 2.32
C ILE A 276 -77.83 35.37 1.61
N GLN A 277 -76.88 35.79 0.79
CA GLN A 277 -77.00 37.02 0.01
C GLN A 277 -78.21 36.97 -0.94
N GLU A 278 -78.40 35.87 -1.69
CA GLU A 278 -79.60 35.69 -2.52
C GLU A 278 -80.91 35.72 -1.71
N ALA A 279 -80.91 35.14 -0.51
CA ALA A 279 -82.07 35.13 0.37
C ALA A 279 -82.35 36.52 0.96
N GLU A 280 -81.31 37.27 1.33
CA GLU A 280 -81.39 38.66 1.79
C GLU A 280 -81.97 39.56 0.69
N GLU A 281 -81.45 39.47 -0.54
CA GLU A 281 -82.01 40.19 -1.69
C GLU A 281 -83.50 39.88 -1.89
N LYS A 282 -83.89 38.62 -1.72
CA LYS A 282 -85.28 38.19 -1.87
C LYS A 282 -86.18 38.65 -0.71
N ILE A 283 -85.65 38.71 0.50
CA ILE A 283 -86.34 39.28 1.67
C ILE A 283 -86.55 40.77 1.45
N ASP A 284 -85.55 41.49 0.95
CA ASP A 284 -85.68 42.92 0.64
C ASP A 284 -86.75 43.16 -0.43
N GLU A 285 -86.75 42.39 -1.53
CA GLU A 285 -87.81 42.47 -2.56
C GLU A 285 -89.23 42.22 -2.00
N LEU A 286 -89.37 41.23 -1.11
CA LEU A 286 -90.66 40.90 -0.48
C LEU A 286 -91.08 41.96 0.53
N THR A 287 -90.11 42.57 1.23
CA THR A 287 -90.35 43.65 2.17
C THR A 287 -90.85 44.88 1.43
N GLU A 288 -90.21 45.26 0.32
CA GLU A 288 -90.65 46.36 -0.55
C GLU A 288 -92.07 46.13 -1.09
N LYS A 289 -92.37 44.91 -1.56
CA LYS A 289 -93.75 44.54 -1.97
C LYS A 289 -94.75 44.62 -0.83
N THR A 290 -94.35 44.25 0.38
CA THR A 290 -95.23 44.29 1.56
C THR A 290 -95.53 45.73 1.95
N GLU A 291 -94.53 46.62 1.91
CA GLU A 291 -94.72 48.06 2.13
C GLU A 291 -95.63 48.67 1.06
N GLU A 292 -95.47 48.30 -0.20
CA GLU A 292 -96.35 48.73 -1.29
C GLU A 292 -97.80 48.27 -1.07
N LEU A 293 -98.00 47.01 -0.68
CA LEU A 293 -99.32 46.46 -0.35
C LEU A 293 -99.92 47.14 0.89
N GLN A 294 -99.15 47.42 1.93
CA GLN A 294 -99.61 48.16 3.11
C GLN A 294 -100.03 49.60 2.75
N SER A 295 -99.27 50.28 1.90
CA SER A 295 -99.63 51.60 1.36
C SER A 295 -100.97 51.54 0.59
N ASN A 296 -101.14 50.50 -0.24
CA ASN A 296 -102.40 50.27 -0.96
C ASN A 296 -103.59 49.99 -0.03
N ILE A 297 -103.39 49.20 1.04
CA ILE A 297 -104.42 48.93 2.05
C ILE A 297 -104.81 50.22 2.77
N SER A 298 -103.84 51.02 3.23
CA SER A 298 -104.11 52.29 3.91
C SER A 298 -104.92 53.25 3.02
N ARG A 299 -104.59 53.32 1.72
CA ARG A 299 -105.36 54.08 0.73
C ARG A 299 -106.81 53.58 0.63
N LEU A 300 -107.00 52.26 0.49
CA LEU A 300 -108.33 51.65 0.41
C LEU A 300 -109.16 51.83 1.69
N GLU A 301 -108.53 51.77 2.88
CA GLU A 301 -109.19 52.06 4.16
C GLU A 301 -109.66 53.52 4.24
N THR A 302 -108.86 54.45 3.71
CA THR A 302 -109.24 55.87 3.64
C THR A 302 -110.43 56.08 2.69
N GLU A 303 -110.45 55.39 1.54
CA GLU A 303 -111.60 55.40 0.63
C GLU A 303 -112.85 54.79 1.28
N LYS A 304 -112.71 53.68 2.01
CA LYS A 304 -113.82 53.06 2.75
C LYS A 304 -114.40 54.03 3.78
N GLN A 305 -113.56 54.67 4.61
CA GLN A 305 -114.03 55.64 5.61
C GLN A 305 -114.78 56.81 4.97
N ASN A 306 -114.38 57.25 3.78
CA ASN A 306 -115.09 58.29 3.04
C ASN A 306 -116.47 57.81 2.54
N ARG A 307 -116.59 56.54 2.13
CA ARG A 307 -117.88 55.93 1.75
C ARG A 307 -118.81 55.72 2.94
N ASP A 308 -118.28 55.27 4.08
CA ASP A 308 -119.06 55.09 5.31
C ASP A 308 -119.67 56.44 5.78
N LYS A 309 -118.89 57.53 5.76
CA LYS A 309 -119.40 58.89 6.05
C LYS A 309 -120.52 59.32 5.09
N GLN A 310 -120.43 58.91 3.82
CA GLN A 310 -121.44 59.21 2.80
C GLN A 310 -122.76 58.47 3.08
N ILE A 311 -122.67 57.23 3.59
CA ILE A 311 -123.82 56.43 4.00
C ILE A 311 -124.51 57.04 5.23
N ASP A 312 -123.75 57.48 6.24
CA ASP A 312 -124.32 58.11 7.44
C ASP A 312 -125.09 59.39 7.11
N THR A 313 -124.58 60.20 6.17
CA THR A 313 -125.26 61.41 5.71
C THR A 313 -126.61 61.11 5.06
N LEU A 314 -126.69 60.04 4.26
CA LEU A 314 -127.93 59.60 3.62
C LEU A 314 -128.94 59.03 4.64
N ASN A 315 -128.46 58.36 5.70
CA ASN A 315 -129.33 57.85 6.77
C ASN A 315 -129.96 58.97 7.61
N GLU A 316 -129.26 60.09 7.82
CA GLU A 316 -129.79 61.27 8.52
C GLU A 316 -130.90 61.95 7.71
N ASP A 317 -130.80 61.98 6.38
CA ASP A 317 -131.82 62.54 5.50
C ASP A 317 -133.10 61.69 5.45
N ILE A 318 -132.99 60.36 5.58
CA ILE A 318 -134.15 59.47 5.70
C ILE A 318 -134.95 59.76 6.98
N ARG A 319 -134.28 59.99 8.12
CA ARG A 319 -134.95 60.33 9.39
C ARG A 319 -135.79 61.59 9.33
N LYS A 320 -135.36 62.61 8.59
CA LYS A 320 -136.12 63.86 8.40
C LYS A 320 -137.39 63.68 7.57
N GLN A 321 -137.39 62.70 6.65
CA GLN A 321 -138.59 62.38 5.86
C GLN A 321 -139.66 61.66 6.70
N ASP A 322 -139.26 60.79 7.64
CA ASP A 322 -140.19 60.08 8.53
C ASP A 322 -140.94 61.00 9.53
N GLU A 323 -140.32 62.07 10.02
CA GLU A 323 -140.99 63.05 10.90
C GLU A 323 -142.09 63.87 10.18
N THR A 324 -141.97 64.03 8.87
CA THR A 324 -142.95 64.79 8.05
C THR A 324 -144.23 63.99 7.82
N ILE A 325 -144.14 62.65 7.75
CA ILE A 325 -145.29 61.74 7.54
C ILE A 325 -146.17 61.64 8.79
N SER A 326 -145.58 61.76 9.98
CA SER A 326 -146.31 61.63 11.25
C SER A 326 -147.27 62.80 11.54
N LYS A 327 -146.99 64.00 11.02
CA LYS A 327 -147.87 65.19 11.18
C LYS A 327 -149.10 65.17 10.28
N MET A 328 -149.04 64.59 9.06
CA MET A 328 -150.20 64.52 8.15
C MET A 328 -151.25 63.47 8.57
N ASN A 329 -150.90 62.48 9.40
CA ASN A 329 -151.86 61.47 9.88
C ASN A 329 -152.77 61.97 11.02
N ALA A 330 -152.47 63.12 11.63
CA ALA A 330 -153.26 63.68 12.74
C ALA A 330 -154.51 64.49 12.30
N GLU A 331 -154.55 65.01 11.06
CA GLU A 331 -155.67 65.82 10.56
C GLU A 331 -156.77 65.01 9.84
N LYS A 332 -156.53 63.73 9.52
CA LYS A 332 -157.50 62.86 8.82
C LYS A 332 -158.60 62.29 9.73
N LYS A 333 -158.39 62.23 11.06
CA LYS A 333 -159.33 61.61 12.02
C LYS A 333 -160.53 62.49 12.41
N HIS A 334 -160.50 63.80 12.17
CA HIS A 334 -161.55 64.74 12.60
C HIS A 334 -162.73 64.86 11.59
N VAL A 335 -162.67 64.20 10.43
CA VAL A 335 -163.70 64.30 9.37
C VAL A 335 -164.53 63.01 9.21
N ASP A 336 -164.12 61.89 9.80
CA ASP A 336 -164.86 60.60 9.75
C ASP A 336 -165.97 60.49 10.83
N GLU A 337 -166.17 61.51 11.66
CA GLU A 337 -167.09 61.54 12.82
C GLU A 337 -168.50 62.13 12.54
N GLU A 338 -168.84 62.55 11.31
CA GLU A 338 -170.14 63.18 11.00
C GLU A 338 -171.07 62.42 10.01
N LEU A 339 -170.75 61.19 9.55
CA LEU A 339 -171.58 60.55 8.50
C LEU A 339 -171.87 59.04 8.62
N LYS A 340 -171.82 58.43 9.81
CA LYS A 340 -172.45 57.10 10.01
C LYS A 340 -173.27 56.95 11.29
N ASP A 341 -173.74 58.08 11.79
CA ASP A 341 -174.88 58.25 12.70
C ASP A 341 -176.24 57.96 12.01
N ARG A 342 -176.27 57.05 11.02
CA ARG A 342 -177.46 56.68 10.24
C ARG A 342 -177.55 55.20 9.91
N THR A 343 -176.86 54.34 10.65
CA THR A 343 -177.11 52.89 10.60
C THR A 343 -177.15 52.27 11.99
N GLU A 344 -177.69 53.03 12.94
CA GLU A 344 -178.55 52.48 13.99
C GLU A 344 -179.76 51.83 13.31
N GLN A 345 -179.73 50.51 13.14
CA GLN A 345 -180.90 49.62 13.12
C GLN A 345 -180.46 48.15 12.97
N LEU A 346 -179.92 47.58 14.06
CA LEU A 346 -180.32 46.29 14.64
C LEU A 346 -179.47 46.09 15.90
N GLN A 347 -179.95 46.50 17.08
CA GLN A 347 -180.82 45.70 17.94
C GLN A 347 -180.11 44.41 18.35
N ALA A 348 -179.35 44.42 19.45
CA ALA A 348 -179.87 44.29 20.82
C ALA A 348 -180.60 42.96 21.05
N ALA A 349 -179.99 42.13 21.88
CA ALA A 349 -180.60 41.39 22.99
C ALA A 349 -179.62 40.26 23.36
N GLU A 350 -178.68 40.54 24.25
CA GLU A 350 -178.85 40.37 25.70
C GLU A 350 -178.70 38.89 26.09
N ASP A 351 -177.57 38.48 26.64
CA ASP A 351 -177.06 38.76 27.99
C ASP A 351 -177.52 37.73 29.05
N LYS A 352 -176.51 37.30 29.82
CA LYS A 352 -176.54 37.07 31.29
C LYS A 352 -177.46 35.98 31.85
N CYS A 353 -176.91 35.07 32.65
CA CYS A 353 -176.45 35.38 34.00
C CYS A 353 -176.03 34.11 34.78
N ASN A 354 -174.74 34.06 35.12
CA ASN A 354 -174.09 33.65 36.37
C ASN A 354 -174.81 32.85 37.49
N ASN A 355 -173.97 31.94 38.03
CA ASN A 355 -173.72 31.65 39.46
C ASN A 355 -174.70 30.72 40.20
N LEU A 356 -174.31 29.89 41.18
CA LEU A 356 -173.02 29.48 41.76
C LEU A 356 -173.31 28.33 42.75
N ASN A 357 -172.28 27.53 43.02
CA ASN A 357 -171.98 26.84 44.28
C ASN A 357 -172.89 25.70 44.80
N LYS A 358 -172.24 24.53 44.90
CA LYS A 358 -172.04 23.76 46.15
C LYS A 358 -173.17 23.89 47.15
N THR A 359 -173.90 22.86 47.50
CA THR A 359 -173.49 21.52 47.93
C THR A 359 -174.75 20.96 48.59
N LYS A 360 -174.79 19.66 48.86
CA LYS A 360 -175.23 19.08 50.15
C LYS A 360 -175.92 17.73 49.91
N ASN A 361 -175.17 16.71 50.27
CA ASN A 361 -175.61 15.41 50.78
C ASN A 361 -176.13 14.42 49.73
N LYS A 362 -175.37 13.37 49.41
CA LYS A 362 -175.21 12.14 50.23
C LYS A 362 -176.55 11.60 50.76
N LEU A 363 -176.93 10.50 50.10
CA LEU A 363 -177.52 9.28 50.65
C LEU A 363 -179.02 9.31 50.96
N GLU A 364 -179.78 8.77 50.01
CA GLU A 364 -180.80 7.72 50.17
C GLU A 364 -181.03 7.14 48.76
N SER A 365 -181.09 5.85 48.48
CA SER A 365 -180.80 4.65 49.24
C SER A 365 -180.79 3.47 48.26
N SER A 366 -179.97 2.50 48.63
CA SER A 366 -179.73 1.18 48.06
C SER A 366 -180.94 0.32 47.69
N ILE A 367 -181.69 0.65 46.64
CA ILE A 367 -182.64 -0.32 46.05
C ILE A 367 -182.69 -0.17 44.52
N ARG A 368 -181.71 -0.78 43.83
CA ARG A 368 -181.91 -1.56 42.59
C ARG A 368 -180.57 -2.10 42.06
N GLU A 369 -179.97 -2.89 42.93
CA GLU A 369 -179.02 -3.95 42.61
C GLU A 369 -179.74 -5.08 41.81
N ILE A 370 -178.99 -5.87 41.04
CA ILE A 370 -179.26 -7.29 40.68
C ILE A 370 -179.89 -7.64 39.29
N GLU A 371 -180.18 -6.72 38.36
CA GLU A 371 -180.70 -7.15 37.04
C GLU A 371 -179.78 -6.98 35.82
N GLN A 372 -178.56 -6.43 35.96
CA GLN A 372 -177.70 -6.23 34.78
C GLN A 372 -176.37 -7.00 34.78
N ASP A 373 -176.24 -8.02 35.64
CA ASP A 373 -175.06 -8.90 35.66
C ASP A 373 -175.15 -10.10 34.70
N LEU A 374 -176.25 -10.30 33.98
CA LEU A 374 -176.38 -11.44 33.05
C LEU A 374 -175.89 -11.15 31.62
N LYS A 375 -175.48 -9.92 31.29
CA LYS A 375 -175.08 -9.55 29.91
C LYS A 375 -173.57 -9.33 29.70
N LYS A 376 -172.75 -9.30 30.77
CA LYS A 376 -171.29 -9.12 30.67
C LYS A 376 -170.50 -10.43 30.51
N GLU A 377 -171.11 -11.59 30.75
CA GLU A 377 -170.40 -12.89 30.69
C GLU A 377 -170.21 -13.45 29.27
N LYS A 378 -170.94 -12.94 28.26
CA LYS A 378 -170.84 -13.44 26.86
C LYS A 378 -169.75 -12.78 26.01
N ASP A 379 -169.24 -11.60 26.38
CA ASP A 379 -168.18 -10.89 25.62
C ASP A 379 -166.75 -11.25 26.07
N SER A 380 -166.60 -11.91 27.21
CA SER A 380 -165.30 -12.33 27.77
C SER A 380 -164.66 -13.51 27.02
N LYS A 381 -165.49 -14.39 26.43
CA LYS A 381 -165.01 -15.64 25.80
C LYS A 381 -164.30 -15.43 24.45
N MET A 382 -164.61 -14.36 23.71
CA MET A 382 -164.02 -14.09 22.38
C MET A 382 -162.65 -13.39 22.45
N LYS A 383 -162.27 -12.83 23.61
CA LYS A 383 -160.94 -12.21 23.81
C LYS A 383 -159.85 -13.25 24.13
N LEU A 384 -160.20 -14.32 24.84
CA LEU A 384 -159.25 -15.39 25.23
C LEU A 384 -158.73 -16.24 24.05
N GLU A 385 -159.50 -16.38 22.96
CA GLU A 385 -159.06 -17.11 21.76
C GLU A 385 -158.04 -16.34 20.89
N LYS A 386 -158.01 -14.99 20.98
CA LYS A 386 -157.03 -14.17 20.26
C LYS A 386 -155.67 -14.09 20.97
N GLU A 387 -155.63 -14.16 22.29
CA GLU A 387 -154.38 -14.15 23.05
C GLU A 387 -153.61 -15.48 22.95
N LYS A 388 -154.31 -16.62 22.82
CA LYS A 388 -153.66 -17.94 22.63
C LYS A 388 -152.83 -18.02 21.34
N LYS A 389 -153.33 -17.48 20.21
CA LYS A 389 -152.59 -17.46 18.93
C LYS A 389 -151.37 -16.53 18.94
N LYS A 390 -151.34 -15.51 19.80
CA LYS A 390 -150.22 -14.58 19.90
C LYS A 390 -149.06 -15.19 20.70
N VAL A 391 -149.38 -15.87 21.80
CA VAL A 391 -148.41 -16.59 22.62
C VAL A 391 -147.79 -17.79 21.88
N GLU A 392 -148.55 -18.48 21.02
CA GLU A 392 -147.99 -19.56 20.17
C GLU A 392 -147.02 -19.04 19.09
N SER A 393 -147.20 -17.79 18.61
CA SER A 393 -146.26 -17.13 17.67
C SER A 393 -144.97 -16.69 18.36
N ASP A 394 -145.08 -16.05 19.53
CA ASP A 394 -143.94 -15.56 20.29
C ASP A 394 -143.05 -16.72 20.81
N LEU A 395 -143.65 -17.90 21.05
CA LEU A 395 -142.93 -19.10 21.49
C LEU A 395 -142.16 -19.78 20.34
N LYS A 396 -142.59 -19.59 19.08
CA LYS A 396 -141.86 -20.05 17.90
C LYS A 396 -140.66 -19.14 17.60
N ASP A 397 -140.85 -17.82 17.63
CA ASP A 397 -139.78 -16.85 17.38
C ASP A 397 -138.66 -16.93 18.43
N ASN A 398 -138.99 -17.20 19.69
CA ASN A 398 -137.98 -17.42 20.73
C ASN A 398 -137.24 -18.76 20.58
N ARG A 399 -137.89 -19.78 20.01
CA ARG A 399 -137.24 -21.07 19.73
C ARG A 399 -136.24 -20.94 18.58
N ASP A 400 -136.56 -20.17 17.55
CA ASP A 400 -135.68 -19.92 16.42
C ASP A 400 -134.47 -19.04 16.83
N LYS A 401 -134.69 -18.02 17.67
CA LYS A 401 -133.59 -17.22 18.25
C LYS A 401 -132.66 -18.03 19.15
N LEU A 402 -133.21 -18.95 19.95
CA LEU A 402 -132.40 -19.83 20.80
C LEU A 402 -131.50 -20.73 19.95
N SER A 403 -132.06 -21.34 18.89
CA SER A 403 -131.30 -22.15 17.93
C SER A 403 -130.18 -21.36 17.24
N GLU A 404 -130.44 -20.10 16.86
CA GLU A 404 -129.42 -19.24 16.24
C GLU A 404 -128.30 -18.87 17.23
N THR A 405 -128.64 -18.60 18.50
CA THR A 405 -127.64 -18.35 19.55
C THR A 405 -126.82 -19.59 19.91
N GLU A 406 -127.41 -20.78 19.92
CA GLU A 406 -126.68 -22.04 20.14
C GLU A 406 -125.70 -22.33 19.00
N THR A 407 -126.08 -21.99 17.77
CA THR A 407 -125.21 -22.15 16.59
C THR A 407 -124.03 -21.17 16.64
N ARG A 408 -124.28 -19.90 16.95
CA ARG A 408 -123.21 -18.88 17.15
C ARG A 408 -122.28 -19.20 18.32
N LEU A 409 -122.81 -19.75 19.41
CA LEU A 409 -122.00 -20.17 20.55
C LEU A 409 -121.02 -21.26 20.11
N LYS A 410 -121.50 -22.27 19.37
CA LYS A 410 -120.67 -23.36 18.86
C LYS A 410 -119.58 -22.89 17.89
N GLU A 411 -119.91 -21.99 16.97
CA GLU A 411 -118.93 -21.37 16.06
C GLU A 411 -117.85 -20.58 16.81
N THR A 412 -118.24 -19.85 17.86
CA THR A 412 -117.29 -19.07 18.67
C THR A 412 -116.39 -20.01 19.48
N GLN A 413 -116.92 -21.12 19.99
CA GLN A 413 -116.17 -22.13 20.74
C GLN A 413 -115.16 -22.88 19.84
N ASP A 414 -115.54 -23.16 18.60
CA ASP A 414 -114.63 -23.73 17.58
C ASP A 414 -113.52 -22.74 17.17
N LEU A 415 -113.80 -21.43 17.21
CA LEU A 415 -112.81 -20.39 16.94
C LEU A 415 -111.81 -20.23 18.09
N VAL A 416 -112.30 -20.31 19.33
CA VAL A 416 -111.47 -20.26 20.55
C VAL A 416 -110.54 -21.47 20.59
N THR A 417 -111.04 -22.68 20.37
CA THR A 417 -110.20 -23.89 20.35
C THR A 417 -109.16 -23.87 19.23
N LYS A 418 -109.47 -23.30 18.05
CA LYS A 418 -108.45 -23.06 17.00
C LYS A 418 -107.38 -22.05 17.42
N ARG A 419 -107.75 -20.99 18.14
CA ARG A 419 -106.81 -19.98 18.64
C ARG A 419 -105.93 -20.55 19.75
N GLU A 420 -106.48 -21.33 20.67
CA GLU A 420 -105.73 -22.04 21.71
C GLU A 420 -104.71 -23.00 21.10
N LYS A 421 -105.09 -23.74 20.05
CA LYS A 421 -104.15 -24.61 19.33
C LYS A 421 -103.04 -23.82 18.65
N SER A 422 -103.36 -22.70 18.01
CA SER A 422 -102.35 -21.82 17.39
C SER A 422 -101.41 -21.17 18.42
N ILE A 423 -101.89 -20.86 19.63
CA ILE A 423 -101.05 -20.36 20.71
C ILE A 423 -100.10 -21.45 21.19
N SER A 424 -100.60 -22.67 21.41
CA SER A 424 -99.77 -23.81 21.80
C SER A 424 -98.70 -24.15 20.75
N ASP A 425 -99.04 -24.08 19.46
CA ASP A 425 -98.07 -24.30 18.39
C ASP A 425 -96.98 -23.22 18.36
N LEU A 426 -97.33 -21.95 18.65
CA LEU A 426 -96.36 -20.85 18.75
C LEU A 426 -95.48 -20.93 20.00
N GLU A 427 -96.03 -21.39 21.13
CA GLU A 427 -95.26 -21.63 22.36
C GLU A 427 -94.23 -22.76 22.17
N ASN A 428 -94.63 -23.86 21.53
CA ASN A 428 -93.71 -24.93 21.16
C ASN A 428 -92.62 -24.47 20.18
N ALA A 429 -92.96 -23.59 19.22
CA ALA A 429 -91.98 -23.00 18.31
C ALA A 429 -91.00 -22.07 19.05
N LYS A 430 -91.49 -21.31 20.04
CA LYS A 430 -90.66 -20.45 20.89
C LYS A 430 -89.68 -21.26 21.73
N GLU A 431 -90.13 -22.32 22.40
CA GLU A 431 -89.23 -23.22 23.16
C GLU A 431 -88.18 -23.89 22.25
N GLY A 432 -88.57 -24.28 21.04
CA GLY A 432 -87.65 -24.80 20.03
C GLY A 432 -86.56 -23.79 19.64
N LEU A 433 -86.93 -22.53 19.44
CA LEU A 433 -85.98 -21.45 19.12
C LEU A 433 -85.08 -21.09 20.32
N GLU A 434 -85.61 -21.06 21.55
CA GLU A 434 -84.82 -20.82 22.76
C GLU A 434 -83.79 -21.94 23.01
N SER A 435 -84.16 -23.19 22.73
CA SER A 435 -83.24 -24.34 22.73
C SER A 435 -82.14 -24.21 21.68
N GLN A 436 -82.48 -23.81 20.45
CA GLN A 436 -81.49 -23.54 19.39
C GLN A 436 -80.56 -22.37 19.74
N ILE A 437 -81.08 -21.29 20.31
CA ILE A 437 -80.27 -20.15 20.76
C ILE A 437 -79.28 -20.60 21.84
N SER A 438 -79.72 -21.40 22.80
CA SER A 438 -78.86 -21.93 23.86
C SER A 438 -77.76 -22.86 23.31
N GLN A 439 -78.09 -23.70 22.31
CA GLN A 439 -77.10 -24.52 21.61
C GLN A 439 -76.09 -23.68 20.82
N LEU A 440 -76.55 -22.65 20.10
CA LEU A 440 -75.69 -21.75 19.34
C LEU A 440 -74.79 -20.93 20.27
N GLN A 441 -75.29 -20.46 21.42
CA GLN A 441 -74.48 -19.75 22.41
C GLN A 441 -73.37 -20.63 23.00
N ARG A 442 -73.65 -21.90 23.30
CA ARG A 442 -72.60 -22.86 23.71
C ARG A 442 -71.56 -23.06 22.62
N LYS A 443 -72.01 -23.19 21.37
CA LYS A 443 -71.13 -23.37 20.21
C LYS A 443 -70.26 -22.15 19.95
N ILE A 444 -70.79 -20.95 20.18
CA ILE A 444 -70.03 -19.69 20.14
C ILE A 444 -68.96 -19.67 21.24
N GLN A 445 -69.29 -20.09 22.47
CA GLN A 445 -68.28 -20.17 23.55
C GLN A 445 -67.18 -21.21 23.26
N GLU A 446 -67.54 -22.38 22.74
CA GLU A 446 -66.55 -23.39 22.32
C GLU A 446 -65.65 -22.87 21.20
N LEU A 447 -66.21 -22.18 20.20
CA LEU A 447 -65.44 -21.59 19.10
C LEU A 447 -64.53 -20.45 19.58
N LEU A 448 -64.98 -19.61 20.52
CA LEU A 448 -64.15 -18.56 21.11
C LEU A 448 -62.98 -19.13 21.91
N ALA A 449 -63.22 -20.18 22.72
CA ALA A 449 -62.14 -20.88 23.42
C ALA A 449 -61.15 -21.54 22.44
N LYS A 450 -61.64 -22.08 21.32
CA LYS A 450 -60.79 -22.64 20.26
C LYS A 450 -59.97 -21.58 19.55
N ILE A 451 -60.52 -20.37 19.37
CA ILE A 451 -59.79 -19.23 18.80
C ILE A 451 -58.68 -18.79 19.75
N GLU A 452 -58.95 -18.63 21.05
CA GLU A 452 -57.90 -18.30 22.04
C GLU A 452 -56.78 -19.36 22.07
N GLU A 453 -57.13 -20.64 22.05
CA GLU A 453 -56.15 -21.74 22.03
C GLU A 453 -55.28 -21.71 20.76
N LEU A 454 -55.89 -21.44 19.59
CA LEU A 454 -55.18 -21.31 18.32
C LEU A 454 -54.33 -20.04 18.24
N GLU A 455 -54.78 -18.93 18.85
CA GLU A 455 -54.00 -17.69 18.95
C GLU A 455 -52.77 -17.88 19.85
N GLU A 456 -52.91 -18.62 20.95
CA GLU A 456 -51.81 -18.95 21.84
C GLU A 456 -50.80 -19.93 21.19
N GLU A 457 -51.29 -20.92 20.43
CA GLU A 457 -50.44 -21.79 19.60
C GLU A 457 -49.70 -20.99 18.51
N LEU A 458 -50.38 -20.07 17.82
CA LEU A 458 -49.77 -19.23 16.78
C LEU A 458 -48.69 -18.30 17.36
N GLU A 459 -48.92 -17.74 18.55
CA GLU A 459 -47.95 -16.89 19.24
C GLU A 459 -46.73 -17.69 19.73
N ASN A 460 -46.95 -18.92 20.20
CA ASN A 460 -45.86 -19.83 20.55
C ASN A 460 -45.06 -20.28 19.31
N GLU A 461 -45.74 -20.55 18.19
CA GLU A 461 -45.09 -20.88 16.91
C GLU A 461 -44.29 -19.69 16.36
N ARG A 462 -44.81 -18.46 16.47
CA ARG A 462 -44.07 -17.23 16.13
C ARG A 462 -42.80 -17.07 16.96
N LYS A 463 -42.86 -17.30 18.27
CA LYS A 463 -41.68 -17.24 19.17
C LYS A 463 -40.65 -18.31 18.84
N LEU A 464 -41.09 -19.54 18.59
CA LEU A 464 -40.20 -20.64 18.17
C LEU A 464 -39.56 -20.37 16.81
N ARG A 465 -40.32 -19.83 15.85
CA ARG A 465 -39.84 -19.45 14.53
C ARG A 465 -38.81 -18.32 14.61
N GLN A 466 -39.08 -17.27 15.39
CA GLN A 466 -38.13 -16.18 15.60
C GLN A 466 -36.81 -16.68 16.23
N LYS A 467 -36.90 -17.59 17.20
CA LYS A 467 -35.74 -18.20 17.85
C LYS A 467 -34.94 -19.08 16.88
N SER A 468 -35.61 -19.86 16.04
CA SER A 468 -34.99 -20.67 15.00
C SER A 468 -34.36 -19.80 13.90
N GLU A 469 -34.98 -18.68 13.55
CA GLU A 469 -34.48 -17.74 12.54
C GLU A 469 -33.27 -16.94 13.03
N LEU A 470 -33.21 -16.60 14.32
CA LEU A 470 -32.01 -16.08 14.98
C LEU A 470 -30.86 -17.09 14.95
N GLN A 471 -31.12 -18.35 15.34
CA GLN A 471 -30.11 -19.40 15.27
C GLN A 471 -29.66 -19.68 13.83
N ARG A 472 -30.56 -19.58 12.86
CA ARG A 472 -30.22 -19.72 11.43
C ARG A 472 -29.31 -18.60 10.97
N LYS A 473 -29.61 -17.34 11.33
CA LYS A 473 -28.75 -16.18 11.02
C LYS A 473 -27.39 -16.25 11.70
N GLU A 474 -27.34 -16.73 12.95
CA GLU A 474 -26.10 -16.93 13.68
C GLU A 474 -25.23 -18.02 13.03
N LEU A 475 -25.85 -19.12 12.57
CA LEU A 475 -25.16 -20.16 11.81
C LEU A 475 -24.74 -19.69 10.41
N GLU A 476 -25.57 -18.92 9.70
CA GLU A 476 -25.21 -18.28 8.40
C GLU A 476 -24.01 -17.35 8.57
N SER A 477 -24.02 -16.49 9.59
CA SER A 477 -22.89 -15.61 9.91
C SER A 477 -21.65 -16.40 10.31
N ARG A 478 -21.80 -17.52 11.03
CA ARG A 478 -20.66 -18.40 11.37
C ARG A 478 -20.10 -19.11 10.14
N ILE A 479 -20.94 -19.47 9.18
CA ILE A 479 -20.52 -20.05 7.91
C ILE A 479 -19.78 -19.00 7.07
N GLU A 480 -20.28 -17.76 7.02
CA GLU A 480 -19.58 -16.64 6.35
C GLU A 480 -18.25 -16.34 7.04
N GLU A 481 -18.18 -16.28 8.37
CA GLU A 481 -16.92 -16.13 9.11
C GLU A 481 -15.93 -17.27 8.81
N LEU A 482 -16.41 -18.50 8.74
CA LEU A 482 -15.58 -19.66 8.40
C LEU A 482 -15.15 -19.64 6.92
N GLN A 483 -16.00 -19.15 6.01
CA GLN A 483 -15.65 -18.95 4.61
C GLN A 483 -14.62 -17.83 4.44
N ASP A 484 -14.78 -16.70 5.12
CA ASP A 484 -13.80 -15.61 5.16
C ASP A 484 -12.47 -16.08 5.77
N GLN A 485 -12.51 -16.87 6.84
CA GLN A 485 -11.31 -17.48 7.42
C GLN A 485 -10.66 -18.48 6.46
N LEU A 486 -11.45 -19.27 5.72
CA LEU A 486 -10.95 -20.22 4.73
C LEU A 486 -10.38 -19.50 3.50
N GLU A 487 -10.99 -18.41 3.04
CA GLU A 487 -10.52 -17.59 1.92
C GLU A 487 -9.28 -16.79 2.31
N THR A 488 -9.22 -16.29 3.55
CA THR A 488 -8.03 -15.64 4.11
C THR A 488 -6.89 -16.66 4.31
N ALA A 489 -7.19 -17.86 4.80
CA ALA A 489 -6.20 -18.95 4.92
C ALA A 489 -5.76 -19.45 3.54
N GLY A 490 -6.66 -19.54 2.56
CA GLY A 490 -6.39 -19.89 1.17
C GLY A 490 -5.56 -18.83 0.46
N GLY A 491 -5.85 -17.55 0.70
CA GLY A 491 -5.08 -16.41 0.21
C GLY A 491 -3.69 -16.32 0.84
N ALA A 492 -3.57 -16.55 2.15
CA ALA A 492 -2.29 -16.64 2.85
C ALA A 492 -1.45 -17.82 2.34
N THR A 493 -2.08 -18.98 2.13
CA THR A 493 -1.40 -20.17 1.58
C THR A 493 -0.99 -19.96 0.12
N SER A 494 -1.85 -19.33 -0.70
CA SER A 494 -1.54 -18.97 -2.09
C SER A 494 -0.40 -17.95 -2.20
N ALA A 495 -0.41 -16.91 -1.37
CA ALA A 495 0.67 -15.93 -1.29
C ALA A 495 1.99 -16.57 -0.82
N GLN A 496 1.92 -17.51 0.13
CA GLN A 496 3.09 -18.23 0.63
C GLN A 496 3.64 -19.22 -0.42
N VAL A 497 2.78 -19.85 -1.23
CA VAL A 497 3.17 -20.68 -2.38
C VAL A 497 3.74 -19.84 -3.53
N GLU A 498 3.19 -18.65 -3.81
CA GLU A 498 3.74 -17.70 -4.78
C GLU A 498 5.12 -17.19 -4.37
N VAL A 499 5.29 -16.82 -3.10
CA VAL A 499 6.58 -16.40 -2.53
C VAL A 499 7.56 -17.58 -2.55
N GLY A 500 7.08 -18.80 -2.25
CA GLY A 500 7.84 -20.04 -2.39
C GLY A 500 8.33 -20.25 -3.82
N LYS A 501 7.44 -20.18 -4.83
CA LYS A 501 7.80 -20.29 -6.25
C LYS A 501 8.76 -19.20 -6.72
N LYS A 502 8.59 -17.96 -6.27
CA LYS A 502 9.52 -16.86 -6.57
C LYS A 502 10.89 -17.10 -5.93
N ARG A 503 10.94 -17.56 -4.68
CA ARG A 503 12.20 -17.98 -4.02
C ARG A 503 12.86 -19.14 -4.73
N GLU A 504 12.08 -20.12 -5.18
CA GLU A 504 12.60 -21.31 -5.88
C GLU A 504 13.11 -20.95 -7.28
N ALA A 505 12.43 -20.04 -7.99
CA ALA A 505 12.87 -19.48 -9.25
C ALA A 505 14.14 -18.62 -9.08
N GLU A 506 14.22 -17.79 -8.03
CA GLU A 506 15.42 -17.01 -7.69
C GLU A 506 16.59 -17.92 -7.32
N CYS A 507 16.37 -18.95 -6.49
CA CYS A 507 17.37 -19.96 -6.16
C CYS A 507 17.85 -20.72 -7.39
N ASN A 508 16.95 -21.09 -8.32
CA ASN A 508 17.33 -21.75 -9.56
C ASN A 508 18.08 -20.81 -10.51
N ARG A 509 17.71 -19.53 -10.56
CA ARG A 509 18.44 -18.49 -11.32
C ARG A 509 19.85 -18.31 -10.77
N LEU A 510 19.98 -18.14 -9.45
CA LEU A 510 21.27 -18.00 -8.78
C LEU A 510 22.13 -19.26 -8.90
N ARG A 511 21.52 -20.46 -8.85
CA ARG A 511 22.24 -21.72 -9.13
C ARG A 511 22.78 -21.76 -10.56
N LYS A 512 21.98 -21.39 -11.57
CA LYS A 512 22.45 -21.30 -12.96
C LYS A 512 23.53 -20.24 -13.14
N GLU A 513 23.43 -19.12 -12.44
CA GLU A 513 24.41 -18.03 -12.48
C GLU A 513 25.74 -18.45 -11.82
N ILE A 514 25.69 -19.20 -10.72
CA ILE A 514 26.85 -19.83 -10.08
C ILE A 514 27.47 -20.90 -10.98
N GLU A 515 26.66 -21.75 -11.62
CA GLU A 515 27.15 -22.76 -12.57
C GLU A 515 27.85 -22.11 -13.77
N ALA A 516 27.26 -21.04 -14.33
CA ALA A 516 27.85 -20.28 -15.42
C ALA A 516 29.16 -19.58 -15.00
N LEU A 517 29.21 -19.01 -13.80
CA LEU A 517 30.43 -18.43 -13.24
C LEU A 517 31.50 -19.49 -12.99
N ASN A 518 31.13 -20.69 -12.51
CA ASN A 518 32.06 -21.79 -12.34
C ASN A 518 32.62 -22.27 -13.68
N ILE A 519 31.79 -22.42 -14.72
CA ILE A 519 32.25 -22.76 -16.08
C ILE A 519 33.19 -21.68 -16.63
N ALA A 520 32.86 -20.40 -16.44
CA ALA A 520 33.72 -19.28 -16.86
C ALA A 520 35.05 -19.27 -16.09
N ASN A 521 35.02 -19.57 -14.80
CA ASN A 521 36.20 -19.62 -13.94
C ASN A 521 37.08 -20.83 -14.28
N ASP A 522 36.50 -21.99 -14.55
CA ASP A 522 37.22 -23.18 -15.02
C ASP A 522 37.86 -22.94 -16.40
N ALA A 523 37.15 -22.26 -17.31
CA ALA A 523 37.70 -21.84 -18.59
C ALA A 523 38.88 -20.85 -18.41
N ALA A 524 38.75 -19.88 -17.49
CA ALA A 524 39.82 -18.94 -17.17
C ALA A 524 41.04 -19.63 -16.53
N ILE A 525 40.82 -20.57 -15.59
CA ILE A 525 41.87 -21.37 -14.97
C ILE A 525 42.57 -22.24 -16.02
N SER A 526 41.82 -22.83 -16.95
CA SER A 526 42.38 -23.63 -18.04
C SER A 526 43.21 -22.78 -19.00
N ALA A 527 42.73 -21.59 -19.36
CA ALA A 527 43.46 -20.63 -20.18
C ALA A 527 44.75 -20.14 -19.49
N ILE A 528 44.69 -19.85 -18.19
CA ILE A 528 45.88 -19.49 -17.40
C ILE A 528 46.86 -20.67 -17.35
N LYS A 529 46.41 -21.90 -17.09
CA LYS A 529 47.27 -23.09 -17.12
C LYS A 529 47.93 -23.29 -18.48
N ALA A 530 47.19 -23.13 -19.57
CA ALA A 530 47.73 -23.23 -20.92
C ALA A 530 48.81 -22.16 -21.18
N LYS A 531 48.55 -20.90 -20.77
CA LYS A 531 49.52 -19.81 -20.89
C LYS A 531 50.76 -20.05 -20.04
N THR A 532 50.59 -20.50 -18.80
CA THR A 532 51.73 -20.82 -17.91
C THR A 532 52.56 -21.97 -18.48
N ASN A 533 51.93 -23.00 -19.01
CA ASN A 533 52.63 -24.11 -19.66
C ASN A 533 53.39 -23.65 -20.92
N ALA A 534 52.81 -22.76 -21.73
CA ALA A 534 53.50 -22.16 -22.88
C ALA A 534 54.74 -21.36 -22.43
N THR A 535 54.62 -20.51 -21.41
CA THR A 535 55.77 -19.78 -20.87
C THR A 535 56.83 -20.70 -20.24
N ILE A 536 56.42 -21.81 -19.64
CA ILE A 536 57.36 -22.81 -19.12
C ILE A 536 58.12 -23.47 -20.28
N ALA A 537 57.45 -23.79 -21.38
CA ALA A 537 58.09 -24.35 -22.57
C ALA A 537 59.08 -23.36 -23.21
N GLU A 538 58.72 -22.08 -23.31
CA GLU A 538 59.62 -21.01 -23.79
C GLU A 538 60.86 -20.88 -22.89
N ILE A 539 60.70 -20.85 -21.57
CA ILE A 539 61.81 -20.79 -20.61
C ILE A 539 62.68 -22.06 -20.68
N GLN A 540 62.10 -23.22 -20.97
CA GLN A 540 62.85 -24.46 -21.18
C GLN A 540 63.67 -24.42 -22.47
N GLU A 541 63.12 -23.88 -23.55
CA GLU A 541 63.83 -23.70 -24.81
C GLU A 541 64.97 -22.68 -24.68
N GLU A 542 64.73 -21.56 -24.00
CA GLU A 542 65.78 -20.59 -23.67
C GLU A 542 66.88 -21.22 -22.80
N ASN A 543 66.53 -22.06 -21.81
CA ASN A 543 67.53 -22.76 -21.00
C ASN A 543 68.37 -23.74 -21.84
N GLU A 544 67.76 -24.48 -22.76
CA GLU A 544 68.50 -25.39 -23.65
C GLU A 544 69.37 -24.61 -24.64
N ALA A 545 68.90 -23.47 -25.16
CA ALA A 545 69.70 -22.55 -25.97
C ALA A 545 70.90 -22.00 -25.18
N MET A 546 70.68 -21.58 -23.94
CA MET A 546 71.74 -21.11 -23.04
C MET A 546 72.75 -22.21 -22.68
N LYS A 547 72.30 -23.45 -22.45
CA LYS A 547 73.19 -24.61 -22.25
C LYS A 547 74.05 -24.88 -23.48
N LYS A 548 73.46 -24.84 -24.69
CA LYS A 548 74.20 -25.00 -25.95
C LYS A 548 75.21 -23.87 -26.15
N ALA A 549 74.84 -22.62 -25.88
CA ALA A 549 75.73 -21.47 -25.93
C ALA A 549 76.88 -21.61 -24.92
N LYS A 550 76.60 -22.02 -23.68
CA LYS A 550 77.61 -22.30 -22.66
C LYS A 550 78.56 -23.42 -23.09
N ALA A 551 78.05 -24.51 -23.66
CA ALA A 551 78.88 -25.62 -24.15
C ALA A 551 79.77 -25.18 -25.32
N LYS A 552 79.27 -24.29 -26.20
CA LYS A 552 80.08 -23.68 -27.27
C LYS A 552 81.18 -22.80 -26.70
N LEU A 553 80.85 -21.93 -25.75
CA LEU A 553 81.83 -21.06 -25.08
C LEU A 553 82.90 -21.84 -24.30
N GLU A 554 82.54 -22.96 -23.64
CA GLU A 554 83.54 -23.81 -22.98
C GLU A 554 84.46 -24.51 -23.99
N LYS A 555 83.95 -24.89 -25.19
CA LYS A 555 84.81 -25.40 -26.27
C LYS A 555 85.74 -24.33 -26.83
N GLU A 556 85.24 -23.11 -27.06
CA GLU A 556 86.06 -21.97 -27.50
C GLU A 556 87.12 -21.61 -26.46
N LYS A 557 86.76 -21.62 -25.17
CA LYS A 557 87.70 -21.41 -24.07
C LYS A 557 88.77 -22.50 -24.02
N SER A 558 88.41 -23.77 -24.22
CA SER A 558 89.42 -24.85 -24.25
C SER A 558 90.33 -24.76 -25.47
N ALA A 559 89.79 -24.38 -26.64
CA ALA A 559 90.56 -24.12 -27.85
C ALA A 559 91.55 -22.96 -27.64
N LEU A 560 91.09 -21.82 -27.12
CA LEU A 560 91.94 -20.67 -26.78
C LEU A 560 93.00 -21.03 -25.74
N ASN A 561 92.68 -21.87 -24.76
CA ASN A 561 93.66 -22.33 -23.77
C ASN A 561 94.72 -23.25 -24.39
N ASN A 562 94.34 -24.06 -25.38
CA ASN A 562 95.28 -24.87 -26.15
C ASN A 562 96.18 -23.97 -27.02
N GLU A 563 95.62 -22.99 -27.73
CA GLU A 563 96.40 -22.01 -28.50
C GLU A 563 97.34 -21.20 -27.60
N LEU A 564 96.90 -20.82 -26.39
CA LEU A 564 97.74 -20.18 -25.38
C LEU A 564 98.92 -21.09 -24.95
N ASN A 565 98.68 -22.39 -24.81
CA ASN A 565 99.74 -23.33 -24.46
C ASN A 565 100.69 -23.58 -25.63
N GLU A 566 100.20 -23.64 -26.87
CA GLU A 566 101.01 -23.77 -28.07
C GLU A 566 101.89 -22.53 -28.29
N THR A 567 101.33 -21.33 -28.12
CA THR A 567 102.09 -20.07 -28.19
C THR A 567 103.12 -19.96 -27.07
N LYS A 568 102.81 -20.40 -25.84
CA LYS A 568 103.81 -20.52 -24.76
C LYS A 568 104.92 -21.50 -25.10
N ASN A 569 104.60 -22.68 -25.63
CA ASN A 569 105.59 -23.66 -26.05
C ASN A 569 106.48 -23.13 -27.18
N SER A 570 105.89 -22.44 -28.16
CA SER A 570 106.63 -21.77 -29.23
C SER A 570 107.53 -20.65 -28.68
N LEU A 571 107.05 -19.88 -27.69
CA LEU A 571 107.85 -18.85 -27.03
C LEU A 571 109.04 -19.47 -26.29
N ASP A 572 108.85 -20.58 -25.59
CA ASP A 572 109.93 -21.29 -24.90
C ASP A 572 110.91 -21.93 -25.88
N GLN A 573 110.44 -22.41 -27.03
CA GLN A 573 111.30 -22.89 -28.11
C GLN A 573 112.13 -21.75 -28.72
N ILE A 574 111.53 -20.58 -28.95
CA ILE A 574 112.24 -19.37 -29.40
C ILE A 574 113.25 -18.91 -28.34
N LYS A 575 112.92 -18.94 -27.05
CA LYS A 575 113.87 -18.63 -25.97
C LYS A 575 115.05 -19.61 -25.95
N LYS A 576 114.81 -20.91 -26.16
CA LYS A 576 115.87 -21.92 -26.29
C LYS A 576 116.74 -21.66 -27.52
N GLN A 577 116.15 -21.35 -28.67
CA GLN A 577 116.90 -20.98 -29.87
C GLN A 577 117.72 -19.70 -29.69
N LYS A 578 117.16 -18.69 -29.01
CA LYS A 578 117.85 -17.45 -28.67
C LYS A 578 119.05 -17.72 -27.76
N THR A 579 118.86 -18.45 -26.66
CA THR A 579 119.95 -18.80 -25.75
C THR A 579 121.04 -19.64 -26.42
N ASN A 580 120.68 -20.52 -27.37
CA ASN A 580 121.66 -21.27 -28.16
C ASN A 580 122.40 -20.38 -29.17
N SER A 581 121.71 -19.42 -29.79
CA SER A 581 122.33 -18.42 -30.67
C SER A 581 123.26 -17.49 -29.89
N ASP A 582 122.86 -17.04 -28.70
CA ASP A 582 123.70 -16.22 -27.82
C ASP A 582 124.96 -16.98 -27.38
N LYS A 583 124.87 -18.28 -27.12
CA LYS A 583 126.04 -19.15 -26.86
C LYS A 583 126.96 -19.24 -28.09
N ASN A 584 126.40 -19.45 -29.28
CA ASN A 584 127.17 -19.49 -30.51
C ASN A 584 127.85 -18.14 -30.80
N SER A 585 127.17 -17.02 -30.59
CA SER A 585 127.76 -15.69 -30.72
C SER A 585 128.93 -15.51 -29.74
N ARG A 586 128.79 -15.94 -28.47
CA ARG A 586 129.90 -15.89 -27.50
C ARG A 586 131.09 -16.78 -27.90
N MET A 587 130.82 -17.98 -28.41
CA MET A 587 131.89 -18.86 -28.92
C MET A 587 132.60 -18.23 -30.13
N LEU A 588 131.86 -17.59 -31.04
CA LEU A 588 132.42 -16.87 -32.17
C LEU A 588 133.23 -15.64 -31.70
N GLU A 589 132.76 -14.91 -30.69
CA GLU A 589 133.51 -13.83 -30.04
C GLU A 589 134.81 -14.34 -29.38
N GLU A 590 134.78 -15.49 -28.70
CA GLU A 590 135.98 -16.14 -28.16
C GLU A 590 136.95 -16.56 -29.28
N GLN A 591 136.46 -17.14 -30.37
CA GLN A 591 137.29 -17.47 -31.54
C GLN A 591 137.91 -16.23 -32.20
N ILE A 592 137.16 -15.13 -32.28
CA ILE A 592 137.67 -13.84 -32.78
C ILE A 592 138.75 -13.30 -31.84
N ASN A 593 138.55 -13.36 -30.53
CA ASN A 593 139.56 -12.93 -29.56
C ASN A 593 140.82 -13.80 -29.61
N GLU A 594 140.68 -15.11 -29.82
CA GLU A 594 141.80 -16.03 -29.96
C GLU A 594 142.57 -15.79 -31.27
N LEU A 595 141.85 -15.50 -32.37
CA LEU A 595 142.46 -15.07 -33.64
C LEU A 595 143.15 -13.72 -33.51
N ASN A 596 142.57 -12.75 -32.80
CA ASN A 596 143.20 -11.46 -32.53
C ASN A 596 144.46 -11.62 -31.67
N SER A 597 144.45 -12.52 -30.69
CA SER A 597 145.64 -12.86 -29.89
C SER A 597 146.74 -13.50 -30.75
N LYS A 598 146.38 -14.41 -31.66
CA LYS A 598 147.32 -14.96 -32.65
C LYS A 598 147.84 -13.90 -33.62
N LEU A 599 146.98 -12.97 -34.06
CA LEU A 599 147.38 -11.85 -34.91
C LEU A 599 148.40 -10.96 -34.18
N ALA A 600 148.15 -10.63 -32.91
CA ALA A 600 149.09 -9.88 -32.08
C ALA A 600 150.43 -10.62 -31.89
N GLN A 601 150.43 -11.94 -31.73
CA GLN A 601 151.67 -12.74 -31.71
C GLN A 601 152.40 -12.74 -33.06
N VAL A 602 151.67 -12.79 -34.17
CA VAL A 602 152.26 -12.70 -35.52
C VAL A 602 152.85 -11.30 -35.75
N ASP A 603 152.16 -10.24 -35.32
CA ASP A 603 152.65 -8.86 -35.40
C ASP A 603 153.89 -8.65 -34.51
N GLU A 604 153.94 -9.26 -33.33
CA GLU A 604 155.11 -9.24 -32.46
C GLU A 604 156.30 -9.99 -33.09
N LEU A 605 156.06 -11.16 -33.70
CA LEU A 605 157.08 -11.88 -34.46
C LEU A 605 157.54 -11.11 -35.70
N HIS A 606 156.62 -10.42 -36.38
CA HIS A 606 156.92 -9.57 -37.53
C HIS A 606 157.79 -8.38 -37.12
N SER A 607 157.45 -7.69 -36.02
CA SER A 607 158.24 -6.60 -35.44
C SER A 607 159.62 -7.05 -34.99
N GLN A 608 159.73 -8.23 -34.35
CA GLN A 608 161.02 -8.83 -34.02
C GLN A 608 161.85 -9.15 -35.27
N SER A 609 161.22 -9.65 -36.33
CA SER A 609 161.86 -9.92 -37.62
C SER A 609 162.30 -8.65 -38.33
N GLU A 610 161.49 -7.59 -38.35
CA GLU A 610 161.87 -6.27 -38.86
C GLU A 610 163.05 -5.68 -38.08
N SER A 611 163.08 -5.84 -36.75
CA SER A 611 164.21 -5.39 -35.92
C SER A 611 165.51 -6.16 -36.25
N LYS A 612 165.41 -7.46 -36.55
CA LYS A 612 166.55 -8.26 -37.00
C LYS A 612 166.99 -7.83 -38.39
N ASN A 613 166.05 -7.58 -39.29
CA ASN A 613 166.34 -7.12 -40.65
C ASN A 613 166.99 -5.73 -40.64
N SER A 614 166.55 -4.81 -39.77
CA SER A 614 167.16 -3.48 -39.64
C SER A 614 168.58 -3.56 -39.06
N LYS A 615 168.82 -4.46 -38.09
CA LYS A 615 170.18 -4.74 -37.58
C LYS A 615 171.09 -5.31 -38.66
N VAL A 616 170.65 -6.33 -39.38
CA VAL A 616 171.42 -6.91 -40.49
C VAL A 616 171.68 -5.85 -41.58
N ASN A 617 170.70 -5.02 -41.90
CA ASN A 617 170.88 -3.95 -42.89
C ASN A 617 171.86 -2.87 -42.41
N SER A 618 171.87 -2.55 -41.12
CA SER A 618 172.85 -1.64 -40.52
C SER A 618 174.27 -2.23 -40.50
N GLU A 619 174.41 -3.54 -40.27
CA GLU A 619 175.68 -4.25 -40.39
C GLU A 619 176.17 -4.31 -41.85
N LEU A 620 175.26 -4.49 -42.81
CA LEU A 620 175.56 -4.50 -44.25
C LEU A 620 176.03 -3.11 -44.73
N LEU A 621 175.39 -2.03 -44.27
CA LEU A 621 175.82 -0.65 -44.53
C LEU A 621 177.18 -0.33 -43.90
N ALA A 622 177.43 -0.80 -42.67
CA ALA A 622 178.74 -0.64 -42.02
C ALA A 622 179.85 -1.42 -42.76
N LEU A 623 179.56 -2.64 -43.23
CA LEU A 623 180.49 -3.44 -44.03
C LEU A 623 180.76 -2.80 -45.40
N ASN A 624 179.73 -2.22 -46.04
CA ASN A 624 179.89 -1.48 -47.30
C ASN A 624 180.73 -0.21 -47.11
N SER A 625 180.57 0.49 -45.98
CA SER A 625 181.40 1.64 -45.66
C SER A 625 182.87 1.24 -45.44
N GLN A 626 183.12 0.12 -44.76
CA GLN A 626 184.48 -0.44 -44.62
C GLN A 626 185.06 -0.93 -45.95
N LEU A 627 184.25 -1.50 -46.84
CA LEU A 627 184.67 -1.91 -48.17
C LEU A 627 185.05 -0.70 -49.03
N SER A 628 184.25 0.36 -49.01
CA SER A 628 184.52 1.59 -49.78
C SER A 628 185.76 2.34 -49.26
N GLU A 629 186.00 2.31 -47.95
CA GLU A 629 187.22 2.85 -47.34
C GLU A 629 188.47 2.02 -47.71
N SER A 630 188.33 0.70 -47.81
CA SER A 630 189.38 -0.21 -48.28
C SER A 630 189.67 -0.03 -49.78
N GLU A 631 188.64 0.15 -50.62
CA GLU A 631 188.77 0.45 -52.05
C GLU A 631 189.42 1.82 -52.30
N HIS A 632 189.09 2.83 -51.48
CA HIS A 632 189.74 4.13 -51.52
C HIS A 632 191.24 4.03 -51.17
N ASN A 633 191.58 3.27 -50.12
CA ASN A 633 192.98 3.00 -49.74
C ASN A 633 193.72 2.22 -50.83
N LEU A 634 193.07 1.26 -51.50
CA LEU A 634 193.64 0.53 -52.62
C LEU A 634 193.87 1.44 -53.84
N GLY A 635 192.96 2.38 -54.10
CA GLY A 635 193.09 3.40 -55.14
C GLY A 635 194.26 4.37 -54.89
N ILE A 636 194.49 4.77 -53.64
CA ILE A 636 195.65 5.58 -53.24
C ILE A 636 196.94 4.79 -53.42
N ALA A 637 196.98 3.53 -53.00
CA ALA A 637 198.15 2.65 -53.17
C ALA A 637 198.48 2.44 -54.66
N THR A 638 197.47 2.26 -55.52
CA THR A 638 197.65 2.08 -56.96
C THR A 638 198.19 3.35 -57.65
N LYS A 639 197.78 4.54 -57.19
CA LYS A 639 198.37 5.81 -57.65
C LYS A 639 199.83 5.95 -57.22
N ASN A 640 200.17 5.58 -55.99
CA ASN A 640 201.54 5.64 -55.49
C ASN A 640 202.46 4.68 -56.25
N ILE A 641 201.98 3.48 -56.63
CA ILE A 641 202.72 2.54 -57.48
C ILE A 641 202.99 3.14 -58.87
N LYS A 642 201.99 3.71 -59.55
CA LYS A 642 202.20 4.35 -60.86
C LYS A 642 203.15 5.55 -60.81
N THR A 643 203.16 6.28 -59.70
CA THR A 643 204.06 7.42 -59.51
C THR A 643 205.51 6.95 -59.32
N LEU A 644 205.71 5.85 -58.58
CA LEU A 644 207.02 5.22 -58.38
C LEU A 644 207.53 4.52 -59.65
N GLU A 645 206.65 3.92 -60.46
CA GLU A 645 207.02 3.35 -61.78
C GLU A 645 207.47 4.44 -62.77
N SER A 646 206.84 5.63 -62.74
CA SER A 646 207.26 6.78 -63.54
C SER A 646 208.64 7.31 -63.12
N GLN A 647 208.93 7.37 -61.81
CA GLN A 647 210.23 7.78 -61.28
C GLN A 647 211.34 6.75 -61.59
N LEU A 648 210.99 5.46 -61.67
CA LEU A 648 211.94 4.41 -62.05
C LEU A 648 212.27 4.44 -63.55
N ALA A 649 211.32 4.81 -64.41
CA ALA A 649 211.52 4.94 -65.86
C ALA A 649 212.39 6.15 -66.24
N GLU A 650 212.23 7.29 -65.55
CA GLU A 650 213.09 8.46 -65.75
C GLU A 650 214.54 8.21 -65.29
N SER A 651 214.75 7.46 -64.21
CA SER A 651 216.09 7.11 -63.70
C SER A 651 216.84 6.13 -64.62
N LYS A 652 216.13 5.22 -65.31
CA LYS A 652 216.73 4.33 -66.33
C LYS A 652 217.14 5.07 -67.60
N ASN A 653 216.34 6.01 -68.09
CA ASN A 653 216.66 6.79 -69.28
C ASN A 653 217.82 7.78 -69.06
N PHE A 654 218.06 8.24 -67.83
CA PHE A 654 219.23 9.06 -67.50
C PHE A 654 220.55 8.26 -67.55
N ASN A 655 220.57 7.02 -67.04
CA ASN A 655 221.78 6.20 -67.02
C ASN A 655 222.13 5.57 -68.39
N GLU A 656 221.15 5.29 -69.26
CA GLU A 656 221.43 4.82 -70.63
C GLU A 656 221.92 5.94 -71.55
N ALA A 657 221.55 7.20 -71.28
CA ALA A 657 222.08 8.36 -71.99
C ALA A 657 223.56 8.65 -71.62
N GLU A 658 223.97 8.40 -70.37
CA GLU A 658 225.38 8.58 -69.97
C GLU A 658 226.31 7.50 -70.54
N SER A 659 225.80 6.27 -70.77
CA SER A 659 226.56 5.20 -71.44
C SER A 659 226.76 5.41 -72.94
N LYS A 660 225.92 6.23 -73.60
CA LYS A 660 226.08 6.56 -75.03
C LYS A 660 226.96 7.77 -75.29
N ALA A 661 227.08 8.72 -74.35
CA ALA A 661 227.91 9.91 -74.56
C ALA A 661 229.43 9.69 -74.35
N LYS A 662 229.86 8.54 -73.80
CA LYS A 662 231.30 8.21 -73.65
C LYS A 662 231.83 7.19 -74.67
N LEU A 663 231.00 6.66 -75.56
CA LEU A 663 231.43 5.75 -76.64
C LEU A 663 231.59 6.42 -78.02
N GLU A 664 231.30 7.72 -78.14
CA GLU A 664 231.46 8.50 -79.38
C GLU A 664 232.46 9.66 -79.29
N ASN A 665 233.33 9.68 -78.27
CA ASN A 665 234.50 10.57 -78.20
C ASN A 665 235.83 9.79 -78.09
N TYR A 666 235.91 8.64 -78.77
CA TYR A 666 237.17 7.95 -79.09
C TYR A 666 237.27 7.69 -80.61
N ASN A 667 236.92 8.66 -81.44
CA ASN A 667 237.44 8.78 -82.82
C ASN A 667 237.21 10.18 -83.39
N SER A 668 237.70 11.19 -82.67
CA SER A 668 238.06 12.49 -83.23
C SER A 668 239.25 13.03 -82.43
N SER A 669 240.43 12.66 -82.92
CA SER A 669 241.79 13.09 -82.53
C SER A 669 242.57 12.18 -81.57
N ASN A 670 243.54 11.49 -82.18
CA ASN A 670 244.93 11.31 -81.72
C ASN A 670 245.31 12.06 -80.44
N ALA A 671 245.95 11.35 -79.50
CA ALA A 671 247.40 11.39 -79.30
C ALA A 671 247.73 10.88 -77.89
N PHE A 672 248.17 9.62 -77.82
CA PHE A 672 248.62 8.93 -76.60
C PHE A 672 247.60 8.78 -75.46
#